data_AF-A0A1M3N1C0-F1
#
_entry.id   AF-A0A1M3N1C0-F1
#
_cell.length_a   1.000
_cell.length_b   1.000
_cell.length_c   1.000
_cell.angle_alpha   90.00
_cell.angle_beta   90.00
_cell.angle_gamma   90.00
#
_symmetry.space_group_name_H-M   'P 1'
#
loop_
_entity.id
_entity.type
_entity.pdbx_description
1 polymer ?
#
loop_
_entity_poly.entity_id
_entity_poly.type
_entity_poly.pdbx_seq_one_letter_code
_entity_poly.pdbx_strand_id
1 'polypeptide(L)'
;MQLASVSFSKRALSTAVVLLAVGAGGWSCGTGAKGGPAPTESAGASVTTTLSAAQQQELAALQAELDAVKDLDAAGFASKYDVPFVTDLGYDPLAAKGLDRIQASALALSEGEQSALAMRGFVTTNRKRHPSFVYGYQSIYSEDLPVYVSADSILYAVHESFEAILKTVEQSALVPALDRMLGAMQAALDVGGASDLPAAARQDVAVYISVARSLLLGRFVAPVVGGDATAAAQLFDRAKAGSGMSEVTLFGVRRDIDFSQFKPRGHYAGSEQLERYFRATTWLGRIDLRLLETQPDHSQFFHRRQLEGAYVIRAIMNQAALDDWKTIDRTIGAFVGEPDNMTLPQLDALLADLGCASAGELGQRTDAEIAQAIVTGGYGTQRISSHIMVNGLGTGTMPLSSTFLLLGKRYVLDSHVFSNVVFDRVKHGNVTRMMPNPLDVGFAALRSDNAGLLLGPELATFDYASDLASMRILADAHPTSFWEANLYNQWLTALRTLSPTPDVANPSAVGLPRVAGTEPWSRRLLSTQLASWAELRHDTVLYAKQSYTAADLCEYPDAYVEPYPELFSRLATFATRGSELLGGLQVESPSGGSIGAYFTQLHGVLARLERMAKAQRSGAPHSAEDLAFINQLTFMNGCGSMSFDGWYAQLFFDKGDAVEEDPIITDVHTQPTEIGGTLVGKVLHVGTGHPRTMVVTIETCEGPRAYVGVVSSYFEKVTEKFQRLTDNEWAAEIRNATPADVPWMTPLVER
;
A
#
# COMPACT_ATOMS: atom_id res chain seq x y z
N MET A 1 11.54 -38.43 -11.83
CA MET A 1 12.17 -38.94 -10.59
C MET A 1 11.91 -37.90 -9.51
N GLN A 2 11.48 -38.28 -8.30
CA GLN A 2 10.94 -37.33 -7.32
C GLN A 2 12.05 -36.58 -6.57
N LEU A 3 11.94 -35.26 -6.51
CA LEU A 3 12.35 -34.46 -5.35
C LEU A 3 11.14 -33.61 -4.94
N ALA A 4 10.72 -33.76 -3.69
CA ALA A 4 9.51 -33.13 -3.18
C ALA A 4 9.81 -31.75 -2.57
N SER A 5 8.78 -30.92 -2.46
CA SER A 5 8.84 -29.61 -1.80
C SER A 5 9.27 -29.72 -0.34
N VAL A 6 10.46 -29.23 0.00
CA VAL A 6 10.86 -28.98 1.39
C VAL A 6 10.31 -27.61 1.81
N SER A 7 9.43 -27.60 2.81
CA SER A 7 8.90 -26.35 3.37
C SER A 7 9.91 -25.75 4.34
N PHE A 8 10.53 -24.63 3.97
CA PHE A 8 11.45 -23.91 4.85
C PHE A 8 10.68 -23.14 5.93
N SER A 9 10.88 -23.52 7.20
CA SER A 9 10.38 -22.76 8.34
C SER A 9 11.20 -21.49 8.54
N LYS A 10 10.59 -20.31 8.33
CA LYS A 10 11.24 -19.00 8.43
C LYS A 10 11.94 -18.70 9.77
N ARG A 11 11.68 -19.48 10.84
CA ARG A 11 12.30 -19.30 12.16
C ARG A 11 13.69 -19.94 12.30
N ALA A 12 14.11 -20.78 11.34
CA ALA A 12 15.32 -21.58 11.46
C ALA A 12 16.56 -20.78 10.98
N LEU A 13 16.57 -20.36 9.70
CA LEU A 13 17.61 -19.53 9.04
C LEU A 13 18.16 -18.39 9.91
N SER A 14 17.28 -17.65 10.59
CA SER A 14 17.65 -16.47 11.40
C SER A 14 18.63 -16.78 12.54
N THR A 15 18.69 -18.03 13.01
CA THR A 15 19.62 -18.46 14.07
C THR A 15 21.01 -18.78 13.52
N ALA A 16 21.10 -19.26 12.27
CA ALA A 16 22.34 -19.72 11.66
C ALA A 16 23.28 -18.57 11.26
N VAL A 17 22.74 -17.41 10.85
CA VAL A 17 23.57 -16.26 10.41
C VAL A 17 24.46 -15.71 11.53
N VAL A 18 24.02 -15.80 12.79
CA VAL A 18 24.61 -15.05 13.92
C VAL A 18 25.92 -15.66 14.44
N LEU A 19 26.07 -16.99 14.44
CA LEU A 19 27.27 -17.64 15.01
C LEU A 19 28.49 -17.63 14.07
N LEU A 20 28.32 -17.14 12.85
CA LEU A 20 29.26 -17.29 11.74
C LEU A 20 30.40 -16.25 11.74
N ALA A 21 30.23 -15.14 12.47
CA ALA A 21 31.15 -14.00 12.45
C ALA A 21 32.41 -14.15 13.34
N VAL A 22 32.62 -15.28 14.02
CA VAL A 22 33.65 -15.46 15.06
C VAL A 22 34.60 -16.61 14.69
N GLY A 23 35.42 -16.43 13.65
CA GLY A 23 36.05 -17.55 12.93
C GLY A 23 37.53 -17.50 12.54
N ALA A 24 38.29 -16.40 12.70
CA ALA A 24 39.74 -16.38 12.40
C ALA A 24 40.49 -15.17 13.01
N GLY A 25 41.83 -15.26 13.11
CA GLY A 25 42.71 -14.07 13.13
C GLY A 25 43.36 -13.65 14.47
N GLY A 26 43.93 -14.58 15.25
CA GLY A 26 44.68 -14.21 16.47
C GLY A 26 46.15 -13.84 16.21
N TRP A 27 46.56 -12.62 16.60
CA TRP A 27 47.96 -12.21 16.79
C TRP A 27 48.11 -11.40 18.10
N SER A 28 49.28 -11.44 18.73
CA SER A 28 49.50 -10.99 20.11
C SER A 28 50.59 -9.92 20.28
N CYS A 29 50.62 -9.32 21.47
CA CYS A 29 51.53 -8.26 21.96
C CYS A 29 51.20 -6.83 21.47
N GLY A 30 51.45 -5.77 22.25
CA GLY A 30 52.16 -5.69 23.53
C GLY A 30 51.49 -4.82 24.60
N THR A 31 52.02 -4.84 25.82
CA THR A 31 51.41 -4.27 27.03
C THR A 31 51.66 -2.77 27.22
N GLY A 32 50.64 -2.02 27.67
CA GLY A 32 50.76 -0.68 28.23
C GLY A 32 49.67 -0.37 29.25
N ALA A 33 49.97 -0.50 30.54
CA ALA A 33 48.95 -0.44 31.61
C ALA A 33 49.02 0.85 32.45
N LYS A 34 47.86 1.33 32.93
CA LYS A 34 47.69 1.90 34.27
C LYS A 34 46.24 2.24 34.63
N GLY A 35 45.86 1.93 35.88
CA GLY A 35 44.76 2.59 36.60
C GLY A 35 43.40 1.87 36.58
N GLY A 36 43.05 1.23 37.70
CA GLY A 36 41.70 0.77 37.99
C GLY A 36 41.51 0.51 39.50
N PRO A 37 40.27 0.51 40.01
CA PRO A 37 39.94 0.04 41.35
C PRO A 37 39.52 -1.45 41.35
N ALA A 38 39.44 -2.05 42.54
CA ALA A 38 38.99 -3.43 42.78
C ALA A 38 38.33 -3.50 44.18
N PRO A 39 37.63 -4.60 44.57
CA PRO A 39 37.31 -5.81 43.80
C PRO A 39 35.80 -6.09 43.68
N THR A 40 35.43 -7.03 42.81
CA THR A 40 34.10 -7.70 42.80
C THR A 40 34.28 -9.20 42.94
N GLU A 41 33.81 -9.79 44.05
CA GLU A 41 33.80 -11.24 44.25
C GLU A 41 32.47 -11.86 43.81
N SER A 42 32.50 -12.66 42.75
CA SER A 42 31.77 -13.93 42.58
C SER A 42 31.85 -14.34 41.10
N ALA A 43 32.74 -15.27 40.77
CA ALA A 43 32.93 -15.70 39.39
C ALA A 43 31.81 -16.68 38.96
N GLY A 44 31.01 -16.27 37.97
CA GLY A 44 30.10 -17.19 37.28
C GLY A 44 30.88 -18.25 36.51
N ALA A 45 30.49 -19.52 36.66
CA ALA A 45 31.11 -20.63 35.92
C ALA A 45 30.62 -20.69 34.46
N SER A 46 31.49 -21.14 33.56
CA SER A 46 31.14 -21.32 32.14
C SER A 46 30.07 -22.40 31.96
N VAL A 47 29.08 -22.13 31.10
CA VAL A 47 28.05 -23.08 30.69
C VAL A 47 28.01 -23.14 29.17
N THR A 48 28.30 -24.30 28.59
CA THR A 48 28.30 -24.49 27.13
C THR A 48 26.89 -24.80 26.64
N THR A 49 26.23 -23.85 26.00
CA THR A 49 25.02 -24.13 25.21
C THR A 49 25.42 -24.83 23.91
N THR A 50 24.80 -25.97 23.61
CA THR A 50 24.84 -26.58 22.28
C THR A 50 23.55 -26.25 21.54
N LEU A 51 23.69 -25.74 20.32
CA LEU A 51 22.61 -25.64 19.33
C LEU A 51 21.92 -27.02 19.19
N SER A 52 20.62 -27.07 18.91
CA SER A 52 19.96 -28.35 18.58
C SER A 52 20.60 -28.99 17.35
N ALA A 53 20.52 -30.31 17.20
CA ALA A 53 21.17 -31.00 16.07
C ALA A 53 20.75 -30.44 14.69
N ALA A 54 19.49 -30.02 14.54
CA ALA A 54 19.00 -29.34 13.34
C ALA A 54 19.66 -27.97 13.14
N GLN A 55 19.75 -27.14 14.19
CA GLN A 55 20.42 -25.83 14.14
C GLN A 55 21.94 -25.94 14.00
N GLN A 56 22.58 -27.00 14.51
CA GLN A 56 23.99 -27.31 14.23
C GLN A 56 24.19 -27.64 12.76
N GLN A 57 23.28 -28.42 12.16
CA GLN A 57 23.36 -28.83 10.77
C GLN A 57 23.05 -27.66 9.81
N GLU A 58 22.09 -26.80 10.16
CA GLU A 58 21.76 -25.57 9.43
C GLU A 58 22.85 -24.51 9.57
N LEU A 59 23.40 -24.30 10.78
CA LEU A 59 24.60 -23.47 10.97
C LEU A 59 25.79 -24.04 10.21
N ALA A 60 26.06 -25.34 10.26
CA ALA A 60 27.20 -25.93 9.55
C ALA A 60 27.06 -25.83 8.02
N ALA A 61 25.84 -25.92 7.49
CA ALA A 61 25.56 -25.68 6.08
C ALA A 61 25.81 -24.20 5.71
N LEU A 62 25.24 -23.26 6.46
CA LEU A 62 25.42 -21.83 6.22
C LEU A 62 26.88 -21.40 6.45
N GLN A 63 27.56 -21.99 7.44
CA GLN A 63 28.98 -21.80 7.75
C GLN A 63 29.84 -22.28 6.58
N ALA A 64 29.56 -23.45 6.00
CA ALA A 64 30.25 -23.91 4.80
C ALA A 64 29.99 -23.01 3.58
N GLU A 65 28.78 -22.44 3.44
CA GLU A 65 28.47 -21.48 2.38
C GLU A 65 29.21 -20.14 2.56
N LEU A 66 29.31 -19.63 3.79
CA LEU A 66 30.04 -18.38 4.07
C LEU A 66 31.57 -18.57 4.12
N ASP A 67 32.08 -19.70 4.61
CA ASP A 67 33.49 -20.08 4.46
C ASP A 67 33.88 -20.21 2.98
N ALA A 68 32.94 -20.59 2.11
CA ALA A 68 33.11 -20.59 0.66
C ALA A 68 32.93 -19.20 -0.01
N VAL A 69 32.82 -18.11 0.76
CA VAL A 69 32.92 -16.71 0.25
C VAL A 69 33.79 -15.75 1.08
N LYS A 70 34.37 -16.18 2.21
CA LYS A 70 35.18 -15.27 3.05
C LYS A 70 36.45 -14.76 2.36
N ASP A 71 37.06 -15.58 1.51
CA ASP A 71 38.29 -15.30 0.76
C ASP A 71 37.99 -14.86 -0.69
N LEU A 72 36.76 -14.39 -0.95
CA LEU A 72 36.26 -14.07 -2.29
C LEU A 72 36.70 -12.66 -2.70
N ASP A 73 37.79 -12.57 -3.48
CA ASP A 73 38.21 -11.33 -4.11
C ASP A 73 37.23 -10.86 -5.22
N ALA A 74 37.47 -9.70 -5.83
CA ALA A 74 36.57 -9.14 -6.85
C ALA A 74 36.39 -10.05 -8.09
N ALA A 75 37.40 -10.85 -8.46
CA ALA A 75 37.31 -11.78 -9.58
C ALA A 75 36.59 -13.07 -9.16
N GLY A 76 36.85 -13.57 -7.95
CA GLY A 76 36.09 -14.65 -7.33
C GLY A 76 34.61 -14.29 -7.16
N PHE A 77 34.31 -13.05 -6.80
CA PHE A 77 32.94 -12.54 -6.65
C PHE A 77 32.23 -12.52 -8.00
N ALA A 78 32.85 -11.89 -9.00
CA ALA A 78 32.33 -11.85 -10.37
C ALA A 78 32.12 -13.27 -10.94
N SER A 79 33.02 -14.22 -10.67
CA SER A 79 32.91 -15.60 -11.15
C SER A 79 31.93 -16.47 -10.34
N LYS A 80 31.65 -16.17 -9.07
CA LYS A 80 30.74 -16.96 -8.22
C LYS A 80 29.29 -16.51 -8.33
N TYR A 81 29.08 -15.22 -8.57
CA TYR A 81 27.77 -14.63 -8.88
C TYR A 81 27.64 -14.29 -10.37
N ASP A 82 28.38 -15.00 -11.22
CA ASP A 82 28.27 -14.88 -12.68
C ASP A 82 26.85 -15.28 -13.12
N VAL A 83 26.18 -14.36 -13.80
CA VAL A 83 24.86 -14.58 -14.38
C VAL A 83 25.08 -14.76 -15.88
N PRO A 84 24.94 -15.98 -16.43
CA PRO A 84 25.20 -16.21 -17.85
C PRO A 84 24.12 -15.54 -18.70
N PHE A 85 24.43 -14.34 -19.20
CA PHE A 85 23.61 -13.62 -20.15
C PHE A 85 23.77 -14.19 -21.57
N VAL A 86 22.69 -14.20 -22.35
CA VAL A 86 22.76 -14.54 -23.77
C VAL A 86 23.34 -13.34 -24.52
N THR A 87 24.42 -13.54 -25.27
CA THR A 87 25.15 -12.47 -26.00
C THR A 87 24.69 -12.30 -27.46
N ASP A 88 23.65 -13.02 -27.85
CA ASP A 88 23.01 -12.99 -29.16
C ASP A 88 21.49 -13.08 -28.94
N LEU A 89 20.71 -12.41 -29.79
CA LEU A 89 19.25 -12.34 -29.65
C LEU A 89 18.55 -13.50 -30.36
N GLY A 90 19.22 -14.19 -31.30
CA GLY A 90 18.65 -15.26 -32.11
C GLY A 90 17.71 -14.80 -33.24
N TYR A 91 17.33 -13.52 -33.24
CA TYR A 91 16.52 -12.86 -34.26
C TYR A 91 17.07 -11.45 -34.56
N ASP A 92 16.59 -10.81 -35.64
CA ASP A 92 16.92 -9.42 -36.01
C ASP A 92 15.85 -8.44 -35.45
N PRO A 93 16.20 -7.53 -34.51
CA PRO A 93 15.29 -6.50 -34.00
C PRO A 93 14.75 -5.55 -35.08
N LEU A 94 15.53 -5.24 -36.12
CA LEU A 94 15.09 -4.31 -37.16
C LEU A 94 14.10 -4.96 -38.15
N ALA A 95 14.00 -6.29 -38.15
CA ALA A 95 12.98 -7.04 -38.88
C ALA A 95 11.66 -7.22 -38.10
N ALA A 96 11.57 -6.69 -36.86
CA ALA A 96 10.42 -6.91 -36.00
C ALA A 96 9.15 -6.19 -36.49
N LYS A 97 8.05 -6.94 -36.62
CA LYS A 97 6.75 -6.43 -37.09
C LYS A 97 6.23 -5.30 -36.20
N GLY A 98 5.85 -4.17 -36.79
CA GLY A 98 5.36 -2.98 -36.09
C GLY A 98 6.39 -1.86 -35.97
N LEU A 99 7.68 -2.14 -36.15
CA LEU A 99 8.74 -1.12 -36.15
C LEU A 99 8.55 -0.11 -37.28
N ASP A 100 8.04 -0.54 -38.43
CA ASP A 100 7.63 0.30 -39.55
C ASP A 100 6.56 1.33 -39.15
N ARG A 101 5.56 0.93 -38.35
CA ARG A 101 4.53 1.85 -37.84
C ARG A 101 5.11 2.84 -36.83
N ILE A 102 6.01 2.39 -35.96
CA ILE A 102 6.72 3.25 -34.99
C ILE A 102 7.55 4.31 -35.72
N GLN A 103 8.25 3.94 -36.81
CA GLN A 103 9.05 4.87 -37.60
C GLN A 103 8.24 5.84 -38.46
N ALA A 104 6.95 5.55 -38.71
CA ALA A 104 6.03 6.46 -39.37
C ALA A 104 5.37 7.48 -38.41
N SER A 105 5.60 7.36 -37.11
CA SER A 105 4.90 8.10 -36.04
C SER A 105 5.68 9.28 -35.47
N ALA A 106 5.02 10.08 -34.64
CA ALA A 106 5.66 11.09 -33.80
C ALA A 106 6.71 10.53 -32.80
N LEU A 107 6.79 9.20 -32.60
CA LEU A 107 7.75 8.53 -31.71
C LEU A 107 8.94 7.88 -32.44
N ALA A 108 9.15 8.17 -33.73
CA ALA A 108 10.25 7.62 -34.54
C ALA A 108 11.67 7.74 -33.92
N LEU A 109 12.43 6.65 -34.06
CA LEU A 109 13.77 6.43 -33.49
C LEU A 109 14.88 7.01 -34.37
N SER A 110 15.88 7.64 -33.75
CA SER A 110 17.09 8.11 -34.44
C SER A 110 17.94 6.95 -34.99
N GLU A 111 18.90 7.23 -35.88
CA GLU A 111 19.85 6.19 -36.36
C GLU A 111 20.66 5.57 -35.21
N GLY A 112 21.01 6.36 -34.19
CA GLY A 112 21.67 5.86 -32.98
C GLY A 112 20.76 4.97 -32.14
N GLU A 113 19.50 5.37 -31.95
CA GLU A 113 18.52 4.56 -31.23
C GLU A 113 18.17 3.25 -31.96
N GLN A 114 18.10 3.28 -33.29
CA GLN A 114 17.96 2.08 -34.12
C GLN A 114 19.19 1.16 -34.01
N SER A 115 20.40 1.74 -33.96
CA SER A 115 21.63 0.97 -33.77
C SER A 115 21.69 0.30 -32.39
N ALA A 116 21.17 0.98 -31.35
CA ALA A 116 21.00 0.42 -30.02
C ALA A 116 19.95 -0.71 -30.01
N LEU A 117 18.78 -0.49 -30.62
CA LEU A 117 17.71 -1.49 -30.75
C LEU A 117 18.21 -2.76 -31.46
N ALA A 118 18.92 -2.60 -32.59
CA ALA A 118 19.50 -3.70 -33.36
C ALA A 118 20.53 -4.53 -32.56
N MET A 119 21.26 -3.90 -31.64
CA MET A 119 22.29 -4.53 -30.83
C MET A 119 21.74 -5.20 -29.56
N ARG A 120 20.65 -4.67 -28.97
CA ARG A 120 20.20 -5.01 -27.61
C ARG A 120 18.81 -5.63 -27.54
N GLY A 121 18.01 -5.55 -28.61
CA GLY A 121 16.59 -5.92 -28.61
C GLY A 121 15.69 -4.91 -27.91
N PHE A 122 16.26 -3.83 -27.34
CA PHE A 122 15.52 -2.70 -26.80
C PHE A 122 16.32 -1.39 -26.92
N VAL A 123 15.63 -0.26 -26.86
CA VAL A 123 16.24 1.07 -26.70
C VAL A 123 15.36 1.99 -25.88
N THR A 124 15.98 2.74 -24.97
CA THR A 124 15.32 3.79 -24.16
C THR A 124 15.82 5.16 -24.60
N THR A 125 14.90 6.05 -25.01
CA THR A 125 15.24 7.38 -25.55
C THR A 125 15.08 8.49 -24.52
N ASN A 126 16.06 9.40 -24.45
CA ASN A 126 15.96 10.63 -23.67
C ASN A 126 15.32 11.80 -24.47
N ARG A 127 15.09 11.63 -25.78
CA ARG A 127 14.47 12.62 -26.69
C ARG A 127 12.94 12.66 -26.58
N LYS A 128 12.30 11.58 -26.12
CA LYS A 128 10.85 11.44 -25.95
C LYS A 128 10.52 11.18 -24.46
N ARG A 129 10.34 12.30 -23.74
CA ARG A 129 9.98 12.35 -22.31
C ARG A 129 8.59 12.92 -22.16
N HIS A 130 7.89 12.47 -21.12
CA HIS A 130 6.49 12.83 -20.85
C HIS A 130 6.36 13.31 -19.39
N PRO A 131 5.45 14.25 -19.07
CA PRO A 131 5.28 14.73 -17.69
C PRO A 131 4.91 13.60 -16.72
N SER A 132 4.08 12.66 -17.17
CA SER A 132 3.72 11.45 -16.45
C SER A 132 3.61 10.25 -17.40
N PHE A 133 3.52 9.03 -16.85
CA PHE A 133 3.26 7.81 -17.63
C PHE A 133 1.97 7.88 -18.45
N VAL A 134 0.96 8.64 -17.99
CA VAL A 134 -0.31 8.84 -18.70
C VAL A 134 -0.11 9.58 -20.01
N TYR A 135 0.64 10.69 -20.00
CA TYR A 135 0.99 11.41 -21.23
C TYR A 135 1.91 10.59 -22.15
N GLY A 136 2.67 9.65 -21.59
CA GLY A 136 3.38 8.61 -22.33
C GLY A 136 2.41 7.73 -23.12
N TYR A 137 1.55 6.99 -22.44
CA TYR A 137 0.59 6.08 -23.09
C TYR A 137 -0.44 6.81 -23.97
N GLN A 138 -0.83 8.04 -23.64
CA GLN A 138 -1.67 8.87 -24.50
C GLN A 138 -0.98 9.18 -25.83
N SER A 139 0.34 9.46 -25.84
CA SER A 139 1.09 9.69 -27.08
C SER A 139 1.23 8.44 -27.95
N ILE A 140 1.42 7.27 -27.33
CA ILE A 140 1.49 5.96 -28.01
C ILE A 140 0.11 5.60 -28.62
N TYR A 141 -0.97 5.84 -27.85
CA TYR A 141 -2.35 5.58 -28.24
C TYR A 141 -2.86 6.54 -29.33
N SER A 142 -2.41 7.80 -29.34
CA SER A 142 -2.80 8.80 -30.36
C SER A 142 -2.20 8.53 -31.76
N GLU A 143 -1.26 7.59 -31.86
CA GLU A 143 -0.53 7.22 -33.08
C GLU A 143 -0.80 5.74 -33.49
N ASP A 144 -1.80 5.09 -32.87
CA ASP A 144 -2.17 3.67 -33.04
C ASP A 144 -0.99 2.66 -32.88
N LEU A 145 -0.02 2.94 -32.00
CA LEU A 145 1.18 2.12 -31.88
C LEU A 145 0.99 0.88 -30.98
N PRO A 146 1.70 -0.24 -31.26
CA PRO A 146 1.68 -1.42 -30.38
C PRO A 146 2.25 -1.07 -29.00
N VAL A 147 1.52 -1.38 -27.94
CA VAL A 147 1.86 -0.93 -26.57
C VAL A 147 2.53 -2.03 -25.73
N TYR A 148 3.55 -1.63 -24.98
CA TYR A 148 4.21 -2.39 -23.92
C TYR A 148 3.87 -1.76 -22.57
N VAL A 149 3.31 -2.53 -21.65
CA VAL A 149 2.99 -2.05 -20.29
C VAL A 149 4.05 -2.56 -19.31
N SER A 150 4.84 -1.63 -18.79
CA SER A 150 5.94 -1.90 -17.86
C SER A 150 5.47 -2.04 -16.41
N ALA A 151 6.21 -2.82 -15.62
CA ALA A 151 6.05 -2.84 -14.16
C ALA A 151 6.23 -1.45 -13.53
N ASP A 152 7.15 -0.63 -14.06
CA ASP A 152 7.37 0.76 -13.64
C ASP A 152 6.07 1.57 -13.60
N SER A 153 5.30 1.51 -14.69
CA SER A 153 4.05 2.25 -14.81
C SER A 153 3.01 1.75 -13.78
N ILE A 154 2.88 0.43 -13.63
CA ILE A 154 1.97 -0.17 -12.64
C ILE A 154 2.34 0.24 -11.21
N LEU A 155 3.63 0.33 -10.90
CA LEU A 155 4.14 0.73 -9.58
C LEU A 155 3.95 2.22 -9.30
N TYR A 156 4.14 3.09 -10.30
CA TYR A 156 3.87 4.53 -10.17
C TYR A 156 2.40 4.79 -9.81
N ALA A 157 1.47 4.13 -10.48
CA ALA A 157 0.05 4.22 -10.17
C ALA A 157 -0.30 3.78 -8.74
N VAL A 158 0.33 2.68 -8.29
CA VAL A 158 0.17 2.14 -6.93
C VAL A 158 0.74 3.07 -5.86
N HIS A 159 1.79 3.82 -6.17
CA HIS A 159 2.41 4.82 -5.28
C HIS A 159 1.47 6.01 -5.05
N GLU A 160 1.07 6.69 -6.12
CA GLU A 160 0.20 7.88 -6.04
C GLU A 160 -1.08 7.56 -5.27
N SER A 161 -1.68 6.40 -5.60
CA SER A 161 -2.81 5.86 -4.86
C SER A 161 -2.61 5.87 -3.36
N PHE A 162 -1.49 5.30 -2.92
CA PHE A 162 -1.21 5.07 -1.52
C PHE A 162 -1.04 6.38 -0.74
N GLU A 163 -0.51 7.42 -1.38
CA GLU A 163 -0.43 8.77 -0.82
C GLU A 163 -1.81 9.42 -0.66
N ALA A 164 -2.58 9.58 -1.74
CA ALA A 164 -3.86 10.30 -1.72
C ALA A 164 -4.87 9.65 -0.76
N ILE A 165 -4.79 8.32 -0.61
CA ILE A 165 -5.46 7.59 0.46
C ILE A 165 -5.03 8.11 1.84
N LEU A 166 -3.75 7.93 2.18
CA LEU A 166 -3.22 8.05 3.53
C LEU A 166 -3.47 9.46 4.08
N LYS A 167 -3.20 10.46 3.24
CA LYS A 167 -3.47 11.89 3.42
C LYS A 167 -4.88 12.17 3.94
N THR A 168 -5.91 11.64 3.28
CA THR A 168 -7.32 11.86 3.67
C THR A 168 -7.69 11.07 4.94
N VAL A 169 -7.14 9.86 5.12
CA VAL A 169 -7.34 9.09 6.36
C VAL A 169 -6.85 9.86 7.58
N GLU A 170 -5.69 10.50 7.47
CA GLU A 170 -5.03 11.16 8.57
C GLU A 170 -5.77 12.44 8.98
N GLN A 171 -6.22 13.24 7.99
CA GLN A 171 -7.04 14.42 8.22
C GLN A 171 -8.40 14.10 8.86
N SER A 172 -9.14 13.14 8.29
CA SER A 172 -10.55 12.91 8.66
C SER A 172 -10.75 11.97 9.84
N ALA A 173 -9.87 10.99 10.04
CA ALA A 173 -10.03 9.96 11.07
C ALA A 173 -9.00 10.04 12.20
N LEU A 174 -7.70 10.22 11.87
CA LEU A 174 -6.65 10.11 12.89
C LEU A 174 -6.37 11.38 13.67
N VAL A 175 -6.38 12.57 13.07
CA VAL A 175 -6.25 13.82 13.83
C VAL A 175 -7.33 13.91 14.94
N PRO A 176 -8.62 13.63 14.67
CA PRO A 176 -9.64 13.65 15.72
C PRO A 176 -9.50 12.54 16.77
N ALA A 177 -9.14 11.30 16.38
CA ALA A 177 -8.96 10.20 17.32
C ALA A 177 -7.73 10.42 18.23
N LEU A 178 -6.65 10.95 17.67
CA LEU A 178 -5.41 11.20 18.40
C LEU A 178 -5.57 12.34 19.43
N ASP A 179 -6.32 13.40 19.09
CA ASP A 179 -6.63 14.47 20.06
C ASP A 179 -7.46 13.95 21.24
N ARG A 180 -8.50 13.13 20.98
CA ARG A 180 -9.29 12.49 22.04
C ARG A 180 -8.44 11.60 22.93
N MET A 181 -7.63 10.71 22.34
CA MET A 181 -6.74 9.80 23.07
C MET A 181 -5.78 10.57 23.99
N LEU A 182 -5.04 11.54 23.45
CA LEU A 182 -4.07 12.33 24.22
C LEU A 182 -4.75 13.20 25.29
N GLY A 183 -5.95 13.73 25.01
CA GLY A 183 -6.73 14.51 25.97
C GLY A 183 -7.23 13.67 27.15
N ALA A 184 -7.73 12.47 26.88
CA ALA A 184 -8.17 11.54 27.91
C ALA A 184 -7.00 11.08 28.80
N MET A 185 -5.85 10.77 28.21
CA MET A 185 -4.64 10.39 28.95
C MET A 185 -4.11 11.53 29.84
N GLN A 186 -4.10 12.78 29.36
CA GLN A 186 -3.70 13.94 30.17
C GLN A 186 -4.65 14.16 31.35
N ALA A 187 -5.97 14.08 31.12
CA ALA A 187 -6.96 14.22 32.17
C ALA A 187 -6.88 13.09 33.22
N ALA A 188 -6.61 11.85 32.78
CA ALA A 188 -6.43 10.70 33.67
C ALA A 188 -5.20 10.85 34.58
N LEU A 189 -4.09 11.39 34.07
CA LEU A 189 -2.92 11.74 34.90
C LEU A 189 -3.27 12.80 35.95
N ASP A 190 -3.92 13.89 35.54
CA ASP A 190 -4.21 15.06 36.39
C ASP A 190 -5.05 14.70 37.64
N VAL A 191 -6.02 13.80 37.48
CA VAL A 191 -6.85 13.28 38.59
C VAL A 191 -6.19 12.18 39.43
N GLY A 192 -4.89 11.89 39.21
CA GLY A 192 -4.13 10.92 39.99
C GLY A 192 -4.16 9.47 39.47
N GLY A 193 -4.45 9.27 38.19
CA GLY A 193 -4.31 7.97 37.53
C GLY A 193 -2.88 7.42 37.61
N ALA A 194 -2.76 6.09 37.67
CA ALA A 194 -1.50 5.38 37.90
C ALA A 194 -0.74 5.83 39.18
N SER A 195 -1.45 6.31 40.21
CA SER A 195 -0.84 6.85 41.44
C SER A 195 -0.03 5.82 42.25
N ASP A 196 -0.33 4.54 42.04
CA ASP A 196 0.39 3.36 42.52
C ASP A 196 1.72 3.08 41.79
N LEU A 197 1.91 3.63 40.59
CA LEU A 197 3.19 3.59 39.86
C LEU A 197 4.14 4.74 40.27
N PRO A 198 5.47 4.52 40.19
CA PRO A 198 6.47 5.47 40.67
C PRO A 198 6.31 6.88 40.09
N ALA A 199 6.40 7.88 40.97
CA ALA A 199 6.19 9.28 40.62
C ALA A 199 7.10 9.76 39.48
N ALA A 200 8.35 9.28 39.44
CA ALA A 200 9.31 9.61 38.38
C ALA A 200 8.83 9.18 36.98
N ALA A 201 8.34 7.95 36.85
CA ALA A 201 7.78 7.44 35.59
C ALA A 201 6.51 8.22 35.17
N ARG A 202 5.64 8.57 36.13
CA ARG A 202 4.48 9.44 35.87
C ARG A 202 4.87 10.84 35.39
N GLN A 203 5.94 11.42 35.94
CA GLN A 203 6.47 12.72 35.51
C GLN A 203 7.03 12.66 34.08
N ASP A 204 7.70 11.57 33.70
CA ASP A 204 8.16 11.36 32.31
C ASP A 204 6.98 11.21 31.34
N VAL A 205 5.96 10.41 31.67
CA VAL A 205 4.77 10.26 30.81
C VAL A 205 4.01 11.59 30.71
N ALA A 206 3.93 12.37 31.79
CA ALA A 206 3.32 13.70 31.74
C ALA A 206 4.04 14.64 30.76
N VAL A 207 5.38 14.64 30.74
CA VAL A 207 6.17 15.37 29.72
C VAL A 207 5.91 14.82 28.32
N TYR A 208 5.99 13.50 28.14
CA TYR A 208 5.80 12.81 26.85
C TYR A 208 4.44 13.10 26.20
N ILE A 209 3.33 12.97 26.95
CA ILE A 209 1.98 13.26 26.46
C ILE A 209 1.78 14.76 26.22
N SER A 210 2.36 15.62 27.06
CA SER A 210 2.22 17.07 26.89
C SER A 210 2.94 17.60 25.65
N VAL A 211 4.12 17.05 25.30
CA VAL A 211 4.78 17.37 24.02
C VAL A 211 3.96 16.86 22.83
N ALA A 212 3.51 15.59 22.85
CA ALA A 212 2.67 15.02 21.79
C ALA A 212 1.43 15.89 21.50
N ARG A 213 0.73 16.28 22.57
CA ARG A 213 -0.48 17.10 22.54
C ARG A 213 -0.19 18.54 22.11
N SER A 214 0.95 19.10 22.51
CA SER A 214 1.39 20.43 22.07
C SER A 214 1.67 20.46 20.56
N LEU A 215 2.31 19.42 20.02
CA LEU A 215 2.60 19.32 18.58
C LEU A 215 1.32 19.19 17.75
N LEU A 216 0.38 18.33 18.16
CA LEU A 216 -0.90 18.15 17.47
C LEU A 216 -1.76 19.43 17.46
N LEU A 217 -1.76 20.18 18.57
CA LEU A 217 -2.49 21.44 18.71
C LEU A 217 -1.71 22.67 18.20
N GLY A 218 -0.43 22.52 17.80
CA GLY A 218 0.44 23.59 17.29
C GLY A 218 0.92 24.62 18.33
N ARG A 219 0.48 24.48 19.58
CA ARG A 219 0.69 25.40 20.71
C ARG A 219 1.10 24.63 21.96
N PHE A 220 1.95 25.22 22.80
CA PHE A 220 2.38 24.59 24.04
C PHE A 220 1.21 24.33 25.02
N VAL A 221 1.27 23.17 25.66
CA VAL A 221 0.47 22.73 26.80
C VAL A 221 1.46 22.28 27.87
N ALA A 222 1.22 22.64 29.14
CA ALA A 222 2.12 22.26 30.23
C ALA A 222 1.86 20.82 30.71
N PRO A 223 2.89 20.07 31.14
CA PRO A 223 2.72 18.75 31.75
C PRO A 223 2.02 18.83 33.11
N VAL A 224 1.26 17.78 33.43
CA VAL A 224 0.54 17.58 34.70
C VAL A 224 1.40 16.79 35.70
N VAL A 225 0.91 16.56 36.93
CA VAL A 225 1.55 15.68 37.94
C VAL A 225 3.03 16.01 38.25
N GLY A 226 3.43 17.27 38.06
CA GLY A 226 4.79 17.74 38.34
C GLY A 226 5.86 17.27 37.35
N GLY A 227 5.49 16.92 36.11
CA GLY A 227 6.47 16.80 35.02
C GLY A 227 7.17 18.13 34.73
N ASP A 228 8.39 18.10 34.21
CA ASP A 228 9.17 19.32 33.95
C ASP A 228 8.62 20.10 32.75
N ALA A 229 7.93 21.20 33.04
CA ALA A 229 7.37 22.11 32.03
C ALA A 229 8.44 22.84 31.20
N THR A 230 9.64 23.03 31.75
CA THR A 230 10.78 23.65 31.04
C THR A 230 11.33 22.68 30.00
N ALA A 231 11.55 21.42 30.39
CA ALA A 231 11.94 20.36 29.46
C ALA A 231 10.86 20.14 28.39
N ALA A 232 9.58 20.06 28.78
CA ALA A 232 8.47 19.91 27.84
C ALA A 232 8.41 21.05 26.80
N ALA A 233 8.61 22.31 27.23
CA ALA A 233 8.64 23.46 26.32
C ALA A 233 9.83 23.37 25.34
N GLN A 234 11.03 23.07 25.84
CA GLN A 234 12.22 22.90 24.98
C GLN A 234 12.05 21.75 23.97
N LEU A 235 11.42 20.65 24.36
CA LEU A 235 11.14 19.50 23.48
C LEU A 235 10.12 19.86 22.40
N PHE A 236 9.05 20.58 22.76
CA PHE A 236 8.08 21.11 21.80
C PHE A 236 8.73 22.08 20.81
N ASP A 237 9.54 23.03 21.27
CA ASP A 237 10.19 24.01 20.41
C ASP A 237 11.22 23.36 19.47
N ARG A 238 12.02 22.40 19.95
CA ARG A 238 12.96 21.62 19.11
C ARG A 238 12.23 20.81 18.03
N ALA A 239 11.15 20.10 18.40
CA ALA A 239 10.34 19.33 17.45
C ALA A 239 9.57 20.22 16.47
N LYS A 240 9.14 21.42 16.88
CA LYS A 240 8.53 22.41 15.99
C LYS A 240 9.55 23.01 15.02
N ALA A 241 10.78 23.27 15.48
CA ALA A 241 11.88 23.77 14.67
C ALA A 241 12.42 22.76 13.64
N GLY A 242 12.13 21.46 13.80
CA GLY A 242 12.37 20.44 12.78
C GLY A 242 13.82 20.37 12.29
N SER A 243 14.80 20.60 13.17
CA SER A 243 16.20 20.75 12.77
C SER A 243 17.19 20.46 13.90
N GLY A 244 18.39 20.01 13.52
CA GLY A 244 19.48 19.67 14.43
C GLY A 244 19.28 18.35 15.18
N MET A 245 20.32 17.94 15.91
CA MET A 245 20.29 16.83 16.86
C MET A 245 20.51 17.41 18.26
N SER A 246 19.85 16.86 19.28
CA SER A 246 20.06 17.31 20.65
C SER A 246 19.85 16.20 21.66
N GLU A 247 20.74 16.16 22.65
CA GLU A 247 20.65 15.26 23.79
C GLU A 247 19.41 15.59 24.64
N VAL A 248 18.69 14.53 25.03
CA VAL A 248 17.46 14.57 25.82
C VAL A 248 17.49 13.44 26.84
N THR A 249 17.20 13.77 28.10
CA THR A 249 16.96 12.78 29.15
C THR A 249 15.46 12.65 29.39
N LEU A 250 14.88 11.48 29.12
CA LEU A 250 13.48 11.17 29.35
C LEU A 250 13.35 9.70 29.78
N PHE A 251 12.38 9.37 30.63
CA PHE A 251 12.25 8.04 31.25
C PHE A 251 13.52 7.59 32.00
N GLY A 252 14.28 8.56 32.51
CA GLY A 252 15.55 8.33 33.21
C GLY A 252 16.76 7.99 32.34
N VAL A 253 16.62 7.93 31.01
CA VAL A 253 17.72 7.58 30.09
C VAL A 253 18.02 8.72 29.12
N ARG A 254 19.31 8.87 28.81
CA ARG A 254 19.87 9.92 27.95
C ARG A 254 19.94 9.43 26.50
N ARG A 255 19.33 10.17 25.57
CA ARG A 255 19.23 9.83 24.14
C ARG A 255 19.58 11.03 23.27
N ASP A 256 20.34 10.82 22.20
CA ASP A 256 20.43 11.78 21.11
C ASP A 256 19.17 11.70 20.24
N ILE A 257 18.39 12.77 20.24
CA ILE A 257 17.21 12.89 19.39
C ILE A 257 17.55 13.77 18.20
N ASP A 258 17.49 13.18 17.00
CA ASP A 258 17.52 13.91 15.74
C ASP A 258 16.17 14.63 15.54
N PHE A 259 16.16 15.93 15.82
CA PHE A 259 14.99 16.78 15.66
C PHE A 259 14.75 17.19 14.20
N SER A 260 15.71 16.98 13.28
CA SER A 260 15.47 17.16 11.84
C SER A 260 14.38 16.23 11.29
N GLN A 261 14.16 15.10 11.96
CA GLN A 261 13.11 14.13 11.62
C GLN A 261 11.70 14.70 11.74
N PHE A 262 11.50 15.74 12.54
CA PHE A 262 10.22 16.42 12.73
C PHE A 262 9.94 17.51 11.67
N LYS A 263 10.84 17.72 10.70
CA LYS A 263 10.55 18.51 9.49
C LYS A 263 9.54 17.74 8.61
N PRO A 264 8.32 18.28 8.36
CA PRO A 264 7.37 17.68 7.43
C PRO A 264 7.95 17.59 6.02
N ARG A 265 7.60 16.50 5.34
CA ARG A 265 8.12 16.07 4.03
C ARG A 265 7.11 15.10 3.38
N GLY A 266 7.17 14.94 2.06
CA GLY A 266 6.10 14.28 1.31
C GLY A 266 4.73 14.94 1.54
N HIS A 267 3.65 14.15 1.47
CA HIS A 267 2.24 14.58 1.53
C HIS A 267 1.82 15.46 2.72
N TYR A 268 2.63 15.51 3.77
CA TYR A 268 2.36 16.28 4.98
C TYR A 268 2.77 17.75 4.89
N ALA A 269 3.63 18.12 3.94
CA ALA A 269 4.08 19.50 3.77
C ALA A 269 2.97 20.40 3.19
N GLY A 270 2.90 21.67 3.61
CA GLY A 270 1.98 22.66 3.05
C GLY A 270 0.53 22.60 3.57
N SER A 271 0.13 21.55 4.30
CA SER A 271 -1.16 21.50 5.01
C SER A 271 -0.92 21.60 6.52
N GLU A 272 -1.29 22.72 7.14
CA GLU A 272 -0.99 23.00 8.56
C GLU A 272 -1.54 21.93 9.52
N GLN A 273 -2.65 21.27 9.17
CA GLN A 273 -3.20 20.14 9.94
C GLN A 273 -2.31 18.89 9.84
N LEU A 274 -1.91 18.50 8.63
CA LEU A 274 -1.03 17.35 8.41
C LEU A 274 0.39 17.63 8.94
N GLU A 275 0.87 18.87 8.86
CA GLU A 275 2.13 19.32 9.45
C GLU A 275 2.17 19.18 10.98
N ARG A 276 1.08 19.51 11.68
CA ARG A 276 0.96 19.28 13.14
C ARG A 276 0.83 17.81 13.47
N TYR A 277 0.01 17.09 12.70
CA TYR A 277 -0.20 15.66 12.84
C TYR A 277 1.11 14.88 12.66
N PHE A 278 1.85 15.12 11.58
CA PHE A 278 3.16 14.52 11.28
C PHE A 278 4.13 14.70 12.44
N ARG A 279 4.21 15.89 13.04
CA ARG A 279 5.09 16.14 14.19
C ARG A 279 4.62 15.36 15.43
N ALA A 280 3.31 15.26 15.66
CA ALA A 280 2.74 14.51 16.78
C ALA A 280 2.86 12.98 16.61
N THR A 281 2.63 12.43 15.42
CA THR A 281 2.82 11.00 15.13
C THR A 281 4.28 10.63 14.95
N THR A 282 5.15 11.54 14.52
CA THR A 282 6.60 11.36 14.63
C THR A 282 7.02 11.32 16.10
N TRP A 283 6.49 12.19 16.96
CA TRP A 283 6.77 12.12 18.41
C TRP A 283 6.34 10.77 19.01
N LEU A 284 5.09 10.36 18.81
CA LEU A 284 4.55 9.12 19.34
C LEU A 284 5.08 7.85 18.62
N GLY A 285 5.61 8.01 17.41
CA GLY A 285 6.16 6.97 16.56
C GLY A 285 7.68 6.76 16.73
N ARG A 286 8.38 7.70 17.38
CA ARG A 286 9.85 7.77 17.41
C ARG A 286 10.44 7.98 18.80
N ILE A 287 9.71 8.53 19.76
CA ILE A 287 10.16 8.61 21.16
C ILE A 287 9.85 7.29 21.84
N ASP A 288 10.90 6.50 22.02
CA ASP A 288 10.79 5.06 22.20
C ASP A 288 11.19 4.59 23.61
N LEU A 289 10.41 3.66 24.16
CA LEU A 289 10.63 3.10 25.49
C LEU A 289 11.32 1.74 25.33
N ARG A 290 12.66 1.76 25.32
CA ARG A 290 13.54 0.59 25.16
C ARG A 290 13.63 -0.17 26.48
N LEU A 291 12.67 -1.05 26.72
CA LEU A 291 12.58 -1.81 27.97
C LEU A 291 13.84 -2.64 28.22
N LEU A 292 14.39 -3.22 27.14
CA LEU A 292 15.64 -3.95 27.12
C LEU A 292 16.49 -3.41 25.96
N GLU A 293 17.62 -2.79 26.27
CA GLU A 293 18.49 -2.12 25.29
C GLU A 293 19.86 -2.78 25.19
N THR A 294 20.24 -3.18 23.98
CA THR A 294 21.59 -3.62 23.66
C THR A 294 22.55 -2.43 23.60
N GLN A 295 23.63 -2.51 24.38
CA GLN A 295 24.71 -1.53 24.44
C GLN A 295 25.82 -1.83 23.40
N PRO A 296 26.72 -0.87 23.07
CA PRO A 296 27.78 -1.06 22.07
C PRO A 296 28.79 -2.20 22.33
N ASP A 297 28.80 -2.79 23.52
CA ASP A 297 29.58 -3.97 23.90
C ASP A 297 28.78 -5.29 23.80
N HIS A 298 27.58 -5.24 23.21
CA HIS A 298 26.58 -6.31 23.13
C HIS A 298 25.97 -6.76 24.47
N SER A 299 26.25 -6.07 25.58
CA SER A 299 25.49 -6.28 26.83
C SER A 299 24.05 -5.77 26.68
N GLN A 300 23.09 -6.41 27.35
CA GLN A 300 21.70 -5.93 27.38
C GLN A 300 21.37 -5.32 28.75
N PHE A 301 20.85 -4.10 28.73
CA PHE A 301 20.49 -3.33 29.91
C PHE A 301 18.98 -3.19 30.01
N PHE A 302 18.40 -3.60 31.15
CA PHE A 302 16.97 -3.46 31.40
C PHE A 302 16.66 -2.10 32.04
N HIS A 303 15.83 -1.30 31.36
CA HIS A 303 15.47 0.04 31.80
C HIS A 303 14.11 0.02 32.54
N ARG A 304 14.10 -0.38 33.82
CA ARG A 304 12.86 -0.48 34.64
C ARG A 304 11.95 0.74 34.50
N ARG A 305 12.50 1.94 34.57
CA ARG A 305 11.74 3.21 34.46
C ARG A 305 11.06 3.41 33.09
N GLN A 306 11.54 2.75 32.03
CA GLN A 306 10.87 2.71 30.73
C GLN A 306 9.73 1.68 30.70
N LEU A 307 9.82 0.56 31.41
CA LEU A 307 8.65 -0.33 31.60
C LEU A 307 7.59 0.33 32.49
N GLU A 308 8.00 0.98 33.57
CA GLU A 308 7.09 1.77 34.41
C GLU A 308 6.42 2.89 33.60
N GLY A 309 7.16 3.57 32.72
CA GLY A 309 6.61 4.56 31.78
C GLY A 309 5.58 3.96 30.82
N ALA A 310 5.87 2.81 30.23
CA ALA A 310 4.93 2.09 29.35
C ALA A 310 3.67 1.63 30.11
N TYR A 311 3.82 1.14 31.35
CA TYR A 311 2.69 0.74 32.18
C TYR A 311 1.87 1.96 32.66
N VAL A 312 2.48 3.10 32.98
CA VAL A 312 1.75 4.35 33.21
C VAL A 312 0.95 4.74 31.96
N ILE A 313 1.55 4.72 30.76
CA ILE A 313 0.85 4.97 29.48
C ILE A 313 -0.37 4.06 29.33
N ARG A 314 -0.24 2.77 29.64
CA ARG A 314 -1.32 1.79 29.59
C ARG A 314 -2.41 2.01 30.65
N ALA A 315 -2.03 2.40 31.87
CA ALA A 315 -2.92 2.56 33.01
C ALA A 315 -3.74 3.86 32.96
N ILE A 316 -3.24 4.90 32.29
CA ILE A 316 -3.98 6.17 32.08
C ILE A 316 -4.92 6.12 30.86
N MET A 317 -4.92 5.04 30.09
CA MET A 317 -5.92 4.79 29.05
C MET A 317 -7.15 4.08 29.63
N ASN A 318 -8.23 4.85 29.81
CA ASN A 318 -9.57 4.29 29.99
C ASN A 318 -10.05 3.57 28.72
N GLN A 319 -11.18 2.85 28.78
CA GLN A 319 -11.69 2.09 27.64
C GLN A 319 -11.88 2.93 26.37
N ALA A 320 -12.35 4.18 26.47
CA ALA A 320 -12.54 5.04 25.31
C ALA A 320 -11.21 5.53 24.72
N ALA A 321 -10.22 5.86 25.56
CA ALA A 321 -8.87 6.18 25.11
C ALA A 321 -8.16 4.96 24.50
N LEU A 322 -8.43 3.76 25.03
CA LEU A 322 -7.95 2.50 24.48
C LEU A 322 -8.67 2.16 23.17
N ASP A 323 -9.96 2.44 23.00
CA ASP A 323 -10.70 2.17 21.76
C ASP A 323 -10.49 3.25 20.69
N ASP A 324 -10.15 4.48 21.08
CA ASP A 324 -9.47 5.43 20.20
C ASP A 324 -8.08 4.88 19.86
N TRP A 325 -7.26 4.40 20.82
CA TRP A 325 -6.01 3.69 20.51
C TRP A 325 -6.22 2.46 19.61
N LYS A 326 -7.40 1.80 19.61
CA LYS A 326 -7.76 0.67 18.75
C LYS A 326 -8.41 1.03 17.40
N THR A 327 -8.99 2.21 17.28
CA THR A 327 -9.41 2.77 15.98
C THR A 327 -8.21 3.42 15.30
N ILE A 328 -7.31 3.95 16.13
CA ILE A 328 -5.89 4.01 15.86
C ILE A 328 -5.45 2.56 15.52
N ASP A 329 -5.58 1.46 16.29
CA ASP A 329 -5.13 0.07 15.87
C ASP A 329 -5.72 -0.43 14.55
N ARG A 330 -6.81 0.18 14.13
CA ARG A 330 -7.32 0.06 12.78
C ARG A 330 -7.24 1.39 12.01
N THR A 331 -6.01 1.91 11.87
CA THR A 331 -5.53 2.78 10.78
C THR A 331 -4.10 2.56 10.15
N ILE A 332 -2.98 3.07 10.69
CA ILE A 332 -1.62 3.10 10.06
C ILE A 332 -0.93 1.76 9.69
N GLY A 333 -0.75 0.76 10.57
CA GLY A 333 0.05 -0.48 10.37
C GLY A 333 -0.52 -1.49 9.36
N ALA A 334 -1.34 -0.98 8.47
CA ALA A 334 -1.91 -1.64 7.32
C ALA A 334 -1.54 -0.93 6.03
N PHE A 335 -1.35 0.39 6.11
CA PHE A 335 -0.50 1.13 5.20
C PHE A 335 0.95 0.67 5.37
N VAL A 336 1.44 0.67 6.61
CA VAL A 336 2.88 0.55 6.92
C VAL A 336 3.26 -0.87 7.42
N GLY A 337 2.28 -1.75 7.64
CA GLY A 337 2.50 -3.12 8.11
C GLY A 337 2.58 -3.26 9.64
N GLU A 338 2.76 -4.51 10.08
CA GLU A 338 2.69 -4.90 11.49
C GLU A 338 3.63 -4.05 12.37
N PRO A 339 3.19 -3.62 13.56
CA PRO A 339 4.02 -2.91 14.52
C PRO A 339 5.30 -3.68 14.87
N ASP A 340 6.45 -3.12 14.48
CA ASP A 340 7.78 -3.72 14.66
C ASP A 340 8.36 -3.42 16.06
N ASN A 341 7.57 -3.74 17.08
CA ASN A 341 7.66 -3.23 18.44
C ASN A 341 6.53 -3.85 19.29
N MET A 342 6.53 -3.61 20.61
CA MET A 342 5.46 -3.95 21.52
C MET A 342 4.22 -3.09 21.23
N THR A 343 3.05 -3.56 21.59
CA THR A 343 1.78 -2.82 21.50
C THR A 343 1.12 -2.88 22.86
N LEU A 344 0.05 -2.10 23.10
CA LEU A 344 -0.68 -2.21 24.38
C LEU A 344 -1.14 -3.65 24.67
N PRO A 345 -1.65 -4.45 23.70
CA PRO A 345 -1.94 -5.87 23.92
C PRO A 345 -0.72 -6.73 24.28
N GLN A 346 0.47 -6.44 23.75
CA GLN A 346 1.69 -7.17 24.11
C GLN A 346 2.26 -6.76 25.47
N LEU A 347 2.05 -5.51 25.90
CA LEU A 347 2.35 -5.07 27.26
C LEU A 347 1.40 -5.71 28.28
N ASP A 348 0.09 -5.76 27.97
CA ASP A 348 -0.90 -6.48 28.78
C ASP A 348 -0.54 -7.98 28.89
N ALA A 349 -0.05 -8.59 27.80
CA ALA A 349 0.41 -9.98 27.80
C ALA A 349 1.71 -10.19 28.62
N LEU A 350 2.69 -9.29 28.51
CA LEU A 350 3.91 -9.33 29.33
C LEU A 350 3.59 -9.26 30.85
N LEU A 351 2.65 -8.40 31.24
CA LEU A 351 2.20 -8.30 32.63
C LEU A 351 1.48 -9.57 33.09
N ALA A 352 0.69 -10.21 32.21
CA ALA A 352 0.03 -11.48 32.49
C ALA A 352 1.02 -12.66 32.62
N ASP A 353 2.04 -12.75 31.76
CA ASP A 353 3.12 -13.76 31.84
C ASP A 353 3.97 -13.59 33.11
N LEU A 354 4.17 -12.35 33.57
CA LEU A 354 4.78 -12.04 34.86
C LEU A 354 3.84 -12.28 36.07
N GLY A 355 2.57 -12.62 35.83
CA GLY A 355 1.56 -12.79 36.87
C GLY A 355 1.33 -11.53 37.71
N CYS A 356 1.46 -10.34 37.11
CA CYS A 356 1.31 -9.05 37.78
C CYS A 356 -0.05 -8.43 37.44
N ALA A 357 -0.97 -8.37 38.40
CA ALA A 357 -2.25 -7.68 38.26
C ALA A 357 -2.19 -6.20 38.70
N SER A 358 -1.08 -5.79 39.33
CA SER A 358 -0.90 -4.46 39.93
C SER A 358 0.55 -3.94 39.85
N ALA A 359 0.71 -2.63 40.00
CA ALA A 359 2.02 -1.98 40.14
C ALA A 359 2.84 -2.53 41.32
N GLY A 360 2.17 -2.86 42.43
CA GLY A 360 2.82 -3.40 43.63
C GLY A 360 3.49 -4.76 43.39
N GLU A 361 2.86 -5.63 42.61
CA GLU A 361 3.39 -6.95 42.23
C GLU A 361 4.54 -6.83 41.22
N LEU A 362 4.43 -5.93 40.23
CA LEU A 362 5.54 -5.62 39.32
C LEU A 362 6.76 -5.03 40.08
N GLY A 363 6.50 -4.30 41.16
CA GLY A 363 7.51 -3.83 42.11
C GLY A 363 8.22 -4.95 42.90
N GLN A 364 7.62 -6.14 43.04
CA GLN A 364 8.28 -7.30 43.67
C GLN A 364 9.08 -8.16 42.69
N ARG A 365 8.80 -8.07 41.38
CA ARG A 365 9.57 -8.77 40.34
C ARG A 365 10.96 -8.17 40.21
N THR A 366 11.98 -9.01 40.09
CA THR A 366 13.36 -8.58 39.81
C THR A 366 13.52 -8.16 38.35
N ASP A 367 14.52 -7.30 38.07
CA ASP A 367 14.84 -6.88 36.70
C ASP A 367 15.19 -8.08 35.79
N ALA A 368 15.79 -9.13 36.36
CA ALA A 368 16.14 -10.35 35.65
C ALA A 368 14.90 -11.17 35.24
N GLU A 369 13.91 -11.33 36.13
CA GLU A 369 12.63 -11.99 35.78
C GLU A 369 11.90 -11.25 34.65
N ILE A 370 11.88 -9.91 34.73
CA ILE A 370 11.19 -9.07 33.75
C ILE A 370 11.90 -9.11 32.39
N ALA A 371 13.21 -8.93 32.36
CA ALA A 371 14.00 -9.03 31.13
C ALA A 371 13.89 -10.44 30.50
N GLN A 372 13.91 -11.50 31.31
CA GLN A 372 13.71 -12.86 30.82
C GLN A 372 12.31 -13.06 30.24
N ALA A 373 11.25 -12.52 30.85
CA ALA A 373 9.89 -12.58 30.30
C ALA A 373 9.79 -11.84 28.94
N ILE A 374 10.37 -10.65 28.84
CA ILE A 374 10.45 -9.86 27.59
C ILE A 374 11.09 -10.69 26.46
N VAL A 375 12.25 -11.29 26.71
CA VAL A 375 12.97 -12.13 25.73
C VAL A 375 12.19 -13.41 25.41
N THR A 376 11.58 -14.06 26.40
CA THR A 376 10.91 -15.36 26.23
C THR A 376 9.62 -15.24 25.42
N GLY A 377 8.84 -14.18 25.63
CA GLY A 377 7.64 -13.89 24.83
C GLY A 377 7.91 -13.23 23.48
N GLY A 378 9.16 -12.80 23.20
CA GLY A 378 9.49 -11.97 22.04
C GLY A 378 8.82 -10.59 22.10
N TYR A 379 8.60 -10.07 23.31
CA TYR A 379 7.80 -8.88 23.53
C TYR A 379 8.55 -7.62 23.10
N GLY A 380 8.13 -7.09 21.95
CA GLY A 380 8.65 -5.85 21.38
C GLY A 380 9.98 -5.98 20.65
N THR A 381 10.41 -7.20 20.33
CA THR A 381 11.54 -7.48 19.43
C THR A 381 11.34 -6.78 18.09
N GLN A 382 12.22 -5.83 17.78
CA GLN A 382 12.23 -5.12 16.51
C GLN A 382 13.01 -5.88 15.44
N ARG A 383 12.65 -5.68 14.17
CA ARG A 383 13.29 -6.19 12.96
C ARG A 383 14.07 -5.07 12.23
N ILE A 384 13.68 -3.81 12.43
CA ILE A 384 14.27 -2.61 11.80
C ILE A 384 14.63 -1.59 12.88
N SER A 385 15.85 -1.06 12.85
CA SER A 385 16.22 0.06 13.72
C SER A 385 15.70 1.38 13.16
N SER A 386 14.88 2.08 13.94
CA SER A 386 14.32 3.38 13.56
C SER A 386 15.14 4.57 14.09
N HIS A 387 16.29 4.32 14.72
CA HIS A 387 17.01 5.29 15.56
C HIS A 387 18.52 5.34 15.27
N ILE A 388 19.17 6.40 15.73
CA ILE A 388 20.64 6.49 15.70
C ILE A 388 21.22 5.43 16.64
N MET A 389 21.95 4.48 16.06
CA MET A 389 22.78 3.51 16.77
C MET A 389 24.25 3.81 16.47
N VAL A 390 25.02 4.18 17.49
CA VAL A 390 26.47 4.31 17.37
C VAL A 390 27.10 2.93 17.53
N ASN A 391 27.16 2.18 16.42
CA ASN A 391 27.88 0.91 16.38
C ASN A 391 29.37 1.16 16.65
N GLY A 392 29.94 0.47 17.64
CA GLY A 392 31.39 0.43 17.81
C GLY A 392 32.06 -0.18 16.58
N LEU A 393 33.20 0.39 16.16
CA LEU A 393 33.98 -0.09 15.02
C LEU A 393 34.59 -1.47 15.32
N GLY A 394 33.81 -2.54 15.11
CA GLY A 394 34.17 -3.90 15.52
C GLY A 394 33.31 -5.01 14.91
N THR A 395 32.10 -5.24 15.43
CA THR A 395 31.38 -6.51 15.25
C THR A 395 29.88 -6.38 14.97
N GLY A 396 29.51 -6.46 13.69
CA GLY A 396 28.16 -6.77 13.22
C GLY A 396 27.06 -5.73 13.51
N THR A 397 25.82 -6.07 13.13
CA THR A 397 24.60 -5.38 13.57
C THR A 397 24.21 -5.88 14.96
N MET A 398 24.21 -4.99 15.95
CA MET A 398 23.72 -5.32 17.30
C MET A 398 22.27 -5.81 17.26
N PRO A 399 21.88 -6.81 18.08
CA PRO A 399 20.47 -7.17 18.24
C PRO A 399 19.66 -5.96 18.73
N LEU A 400 18.52 -5.72 18.11
CA LEU A 400 17.72 -4.51 18.36
C LEU A 400 17.08 -4.52 19.77
N SER A 401 16.77 -3.32 20.25
CA SER A 401 16.11 -3.13 21.56
C SER A 401 14.67 -3.67 21.55
N SER A 402 14.04 -3.75 22.72
CA SER A 402 12.60 -4.08 22.84
C SER A 402 11.75 -2.83 23.16
N THR A 403 10.80 -2.47 22.28
CA THR A 403 10.27 -1.09 22.05
C THR A 403 8.71 -1.04 21.86
N PHE A 404 7.95 0.04 21.46
CA PHE A 404 6.43 0.10 21.56
C PHE A 404 5.53 1.05 20.59
N LEU A 405 4.59 0.62 19.62
CA LEU A 405 3.79 1.32 18.45
C LEU A 405 2.34 0.82 17.78
N LEU A 406 2.13 0.45 16.42
CA LEU A 406 0.99 0.66 15.32
C LEU A 406 -0.20 -0.40 14.73
N LEU A 407 -0.90 -0.30 13.48
CA LEU A 407 -2.46 -0.21 13.08
C LEU A 407 -3.33 -0.76 11.65
N GLY A 408 -4.64 -0.44 11.09
CA GLY A 408 -5.54 -0.78 9.72
C GLY A 408 -7.13 -0.49 9.11
N LYS A 409 -7.69 -0.56 7.77
CA LYS A 409 -8.99 0.15 7.01
C LYS A 409 -9.96 -0.19 5.63
N ARG A 410 -11.37 -0.13 5.41
CA ARG A 410 -12.42 -0.80 4.35
C ARG A 410 -13.22 -0.16 3.04
N TYR A 411 -14.51 -0.60 2.63
CA TYR A 411 -15.30 -0.55 1.27
C TYR A 411 -16.90 -0.87 1.13
N VAL A 412 -17.58 -0.94 -0.10
CA VAL A 412 -19.10 -1.13 -0.45
C VAL A 412 -19.64 -2.02 -1.72
N LEU A 413 -20.91 -1.90 -2.29
CA LEU A 413 -21.83 -3.00 -2.89
C LEU A 413 -22.40 -3.13 -4.42
N ASP A 414 -23.69 -2.82 -4.83
CA ASP A 414 -24.80 -3.64 -5.57
C ASP A 414 -25.21 -3.62 -7.16
N SER A 415 -26.49 -3.94 -7.59
CA SER A 415 -27.31 -3.73 -8.89
C SER A 415 -27.52 -4.80 -10.05
N HIS A 416 -28.63 -4.77 -10.90
CA HIS A 416 -28.85 -5.80 -12.01
C HIS A 416 -29.75 -5.64 -13.32
N VAL A 417 -31.10 -5.49 -13.32
CA VAL A 417 -31.98 -5.81 -14.52
C VAL A 417 -31.74 -4.95 -15.77
N PHE A 418 -31.68 -3.61 -15.63
CA PHE A 418 -31.48 -2.71 -16.78
C PHE A 418 -30.16 -2.99 -17.51
N SER A 419 -29.10 -3.38 -16.79
CA SER A 419 -27.80 -3.74 -17.36
C SER A 419 -27.79 -5.07 -18.15
N ASN A 420 -28.95 -5.72 -18.35
CA ASN A 420 -29.06 -6.94 -19.15
C ASN A 420 -30.03 -6.85 -20.35
N VAL A 421 -30.68 -5.70 -20.56
CA VAL A 421 -31.59 -5.46 -21.71
C VAL A 421 -31.09 -4.36 -22.65
N VAL A 422 -29.78 -4.11 -22.63
CA VAL A 422 -29.10 -3.05 -23.38
C VAL A 422 -27.94 -3.62 -24.24
N PHE A 423 -27.37 -2.77 -25.09
CA PHE A 423 -26.15 -3.05 -25.85
C PHE A 423 -24.99 -3.48 -24.94
N ASP A 424 -24.16 -4.40 -25.46
CA ASP A 424 -23.30 -5.38 -24.75
C ASP A 424 -23.98 -6.70 -24.32
N ARG A 425 -25.23 -6.70 -23.80
CA ARG A 425 -25.93 -7.96 -23.40
C ARG A 425 -26.93 -8.51 -24.39
N VAL A 426 -27.81 -7.66 -24.94
CA VAL A 426 -28.87 -8.10 -25.85
C VAL A 426 -28.28 -8.83 -27.06
N LYS A 427 -28.70 -10.08 -27.28
CA LYS A 427 -28.16 -10.98 -28.32
C LYS A 427 -26.62 -11.05 -28.33
N HIS A 428 -25.99 -10.91 -27.16
CA HIS A 428 -24.53 -10.80 -27.01
C HIS A 428 -23.92 -9.61 -27.78
N GLY A 429 -24.56 -8.44 -27.70
CA GLY A 429 -24.10 -7.19 -28.32
C GLY A 429 -24.54 -6.97 -29.77
N ASN A 430 -25.13 -7.98 -30.43
CA ASN A 430 -25.55 -7.90 -31.85
C ASN A 430 -26.74 -6.94 -32.12
N VAL A 431 -27.30 -6.30 -31.09
CA VAL A 431 -28.37 -5.30 -31.23
C VAL A 431 -28.00 -4.05 -30.43
N THR A 432 -27.82 -2.93 -31.14
CA THR A 432 -27.40 -1.61 -30.62
C THR A 432 -28.53 -0.85 -29.90
N ARG A 433 -29.18 -1.50 -28.93
CA ARG A 433 -30.18 -0.88 -28.04
C ARG A 433 -29.46 -0.13 -26.91
N MET A 434 -29.11 1.13 -27.18
CA MET A 434 -28.23 1.94 -26.31
C MET A 434 -28.89 2.43 -25.00
N MET A 435 -30.21 2.24 -24.81
CA MET A 435 -30.95 2.74 -23.64
C MET A 435 -32.08 1.75 -23.28
N PRO A 436 -32.28 1.41 -22.01
CA PRO A 436 -33.41 0.58 -21.59
C PRO A 436 -34.69 1.42 -21.46
N ASN A 437 -35.84 0.78 -21.64
CA ASN A 437 -37.14 1.41 -21.45
C ASN A 437 -37.66 1.08 -20.04
N PRO A 438 -38.24 2.02 -19.26
CA PRO A 438 -38.87 1.69 -17.97
C PRO A 438 -39.97 0.62 -18.06
N LEU A 439 -40.58 0.42 -19.23
CA LEU A 439 -41.51 -0.69 -19.50
C LEU A 439 -40.82 -2.06 -19.42
N ASP A 440 -39.49 -2.16 -19.62
CA ASP A 440 -38.72 -3.40 -19.44
C ASP A 440 -38.82 -3.88 -17.98
N VAL A 441 -38.63 -2.96 -17.03
CA VAL A 441 -38.82 -3.21 -15.59
C VAL A 441 -40.30 -3.40 -15.25
N GLY A 442 -41.19 -2.65 -15.90
CA GLY A 442 -42.65 -2.84 -15.81
C GLY A 442 -43.09 -4.28 -16.17
N PHE A 443 -42.50 -4.85 -17.22
CA PHE A 443 -42.77 -6.21 -17.68
C PHE A 443 -42.02 -7.26 -16.85
N ALA A 444 -40.70 -7.15 -16.72
CA ALA A 444 -39.84 -8.18 -16.16
C ALA A 444 -39.87 -8.23 -14.62
N ALA A 445 -39.68 -7.08 -13.95
CA ALA A 445 -39.64 -7.02 -12.49
C ALA A 445 -41.04 -6.82 -11.88
N LEU A 446 -41.88 -5.96 -12.47
CA LEU A 446 -43.21 -5.63 -11.96
C LEU A 446 -44.36 -6.49 -12.54
N ARG A 447 -44.02 -7.48 -13.38
CA ARG A 447 -44.92 -8.54 -13.86
C ARG A 447 -46.10 -8.08 -14.73
N SER A 448 -46.03 -6.89 -15.32
CA SER A 448 -47.16 -6.28 -16.05
C SER A 448 -47.11 -6.66 -17.53
N ASP A 449 -47.84 -7.69 -17.93
CA ASP A 449 -47.79 -8.23 -19.30
C ASP A 449 -48.26 -7.21 -20.36
N ASN A 450 -49.13 -6.25 -19.99
CA ASN A 450 -49.52 -5.16 -20.87
C ASN A 450 -48.36 -4.17 -21.15
N ALA A 451 -47.36 -4.05 -20.25
CA ALA A 451 -46.14 -3.29 -20.55
C ALA A 451 -45.36 -3.92 -21.73
N GLY A 452 -45.31 -5.26 -21.78
CA GLY A 452 -44.72 -5.99 -22.89
C GLY A 452 -45.48 -5.82 -24.21
N LEU A 453 -46.81 -5.75 -24.17
CA LEU A 453 -47.63 -5.45 -25.36
C LEU A 453 -47.40 -4.02 -25.88
N LEU A 454 -47.26 -3.04 -24.97
CA LEU A 454 -46.99 -1.65 -25.32
C LEU A 454 -45.59 -1.43 -25.91
N LEU A 455 -44.62 -2.29 -25.58
CA LEU A 455 -43.29 -2.32 -26.20
C LEU A 455 -43.29 -2.83 -27.66
N GLY A 456 -44.42 -3.33 -28.19
CA GLY A 456 -44.52 -3.92 -29.54
C GLY A 456 -43.81 -3.14 -30.67
N PRO A 457 -43.97 -1.80 -30.81
CA PRO A 457 -43.26 -1.03 -31.83
C PRO A 457 -41.73 -0.99 -31.62
N GLU A 458 -41.27 -1.02 -30.38
CA GLU A 458 -39.85 -1.00 -30.03
C GLU A 458 -39.21 -2.39 -30.23
N LEU A 459 -39.93 -3.46 -29.86
CA LEU A 459 -39.57 -4.85 -30.11
C LEU A 459 -39.58 -5.22 -31.61
N ALA A 460 -40.32 -4.47 -32.43
CA ALA A 460 -40.25 -4.55 -33.89
C ALA A 460 -39.08 -3.74 -34.49
N THR A 461 -38.46 -2.86 -33.71
CA THR A 461 -37.31 -2.03 -34.11
C THR A 461 -35.98 -2.66 -33.65
N PHE A 462 -35.97 -3.30 -32.48
CA PHE A 462 -34.82 -3.97 -31.88
C PHE A 462 -35.21 -5.39 -31.47
N ASP A 463 -34.52 -6.42 -31.95
CA ASP A 463 -34.76 -7.81 -31.54
C ASP A 463 -34.16 -8.08 -30.15
N TYR A 464 -34.90 -7.75 -29.09
CA TYR A 464 -34.53 -8.06 -27.69
C TYR A 464 -35.62 -8.83 -26.94
N ALA A 465 -36.64 -9.33 -27.66
CA ALA A 465 -37.82 -9.96 -27.06
C ALA A 465 -37.49 -11.23 -26.26
N SER A 466 -36.54 -12.05 -26.74
CA SER A 466 -36.04 -13.24 -26.02
C SER A 466 -35.35 -12.88 -24.71
N ASP A 467 -34.63 -11.77 -24.71
CA ASP A 467 -33.70 -11.34 -23.67
C ASP A 467 -34.50 -10.70 -22.52
N LEU A 468 -35.46 -9.83 -22.87
CA LEU A 468 -36.46 -9.28 -21.94
C LEU A 468 -37.34 -10.39 -21.32
N ALA A 469 -37.79 -11.37 -22.14
CA ALA A 469 -38.54 -12.52 -21.64
C ALA A 469 -37.70 -13.39 -20.68
N SER A 470 -36.40 -13.54 -20.95
CA SER A 470 -35.48 -14.26 -20.06
C SER A 470 -35.30 -13.53 -18.72
N MET A 471 -35.19 -12.20 -18.71
CA MET A 471 -35.16 -11.42 -17.46
C MET A 471 -36.46 -11.56 -16.65
N ARG A 472 -37.63 -11.61 -17.30
CA ARG A 472 -38.91 -11.91 -16.63
C ARG A 472 -38.92 -13.30 -16.01
N ILE A 473 -38.41 -14.32 -16.71
CA ILE A 473 -38.32 -15.70 -16.19
C ILE A 473 -37.40 -15.77 -14.97
N LEU A 474 -36.23 -15.12 -15.02
CA LEU A 474 -35.28 -15.10 -13.89
C LEU A 474 -35.86 -14.34 -12.67
N ALA A 475 -36.54 -13.21 -12.90
CA ALA A 475 -37.20 -12.46 -11.83
C ALA A 475 -38.34 -13.27 -11.18
N ASP A 476 -39.23 -13.86 -11.97
CA ASP A 476 -40.34 -14.69 -11.46
C ASP A 476 -39.85 -16.02 -10.83
N ALA A 477 -38.59 -16.44 -11.05
CA ALA A 477 -37.98 -17.63 -10.44
C ALA A 477 -37.33 -17.40 -9.05
N HIS A 478 -37.19 -16.14 -8.59
CA HIS A 478 -36.66 -15.89 -7.23
C HIS A 478 -37.62 -16.42 -6.14
N PRO A 479 -37.10 -17.08 -5.08
CA PRO A 479 -37.93 -17.65 -4.03
C PRO A 479 -38.60 -16.58 -3.16
N THR A 480 -39.67 -16.94 -2.46
CA THR A 480 -40.39 -16.05 -1.53
C THR A 480 -39.45 -15.38 -0.52
N SER A 481 -38.46 -16.11 -0.01
CA SER A 481 -37.45 -15.59 0.93
C SER A 481 -36.56 -14.48 0.37
N PHE A 482 -36.41 -14.37 -0.96
CA PHE A 482 -35.77 -13.21 -1.59
C PHE A 482 -36.73 -12.02 -1.64
N TRP A 483 -37.97 -12.25 -2.07
CA TRP A 483 -38.99 -11.20 -2.19
C TRP A 483 -39.40 -10.59 -0.84
N GLU A 484 -39.32 -11.37 0.24
CA GLU A 484 -39.58 -10.93 1.61
C GLU A 484 -38.34 -10.38 2.34
N ALA A 485 -37.12 -10.55 1.79
CA ALA A 485 -35.84 -10.35 2.49
C ALA A 485 -35.63 -8.96 3.10
N ASN A 486 -36.24 -7.92 2.52
CA ASN A 486 -36.06 -6.53 2.92
C ASN A 486 -37.22 -5.66 2.39
N LEU A 487 -37.33 -4.43 2.91
CA LEU A 487 -38.41 -3.50 2.58
C LEU A 487 -38.47 -3.11 1.10
N TYR A 488 -37.32 -3.04 0.41
CA TYR A 488 -37.24 -2.70 -1.02
C TYR A 488 -37.86 -3.81 -1.88
N ASN A 489 -37.49 -5.07 -1.62
CA ASN A 489 -38.06 -6.24 -2.29
C ASN A 489 -39.55 -6.43 -1.96
N GLN A 490 -39.99 -6.14 -0.72
CA GLN A 490 -41.41 -6.20 -0.36
C GLN A 490 -42.24 -5.10 -1.04
N TRP A 491 -41.70 -3.88 -1.23
CA TRP A 491 -42.37 -2.81 -1.98
C TRP A 491 -42.56 -3.22 -3.45
N LEU A 492 -41.52 -3.77 -4.10
CA LEU A 492 -41.62 -4.34 -5.45
C LEU A 492 -42.67 -5.48 -5.52
N THR A 493 -42.73 -6.32 -4.49
CA THR A 493 -43.72 -7.40 -4.36
C THR A 493 -45.15 -6.86 -4.28
N ALA A 494 -45.37 -5.78 -3.52
CA ALA A 494 -46.68 -5.11 -3.46
C ALA A 494 -47.08 -4.53 -4.82
N LEU A 495 -46.16 -3.87 -5.55
CA LEU A 495 -46.44 -3.33 -6.88
C LEU A 495 -46.77 -4.40 -7.93
N ARG A 496 -46.18 -5.60 -7.83
CA ARG A 496 -46.49 -6.77 -8.69
C ARG A 496 -47.94 -7.24 -8.56
N THR A 497 -48.66 -6.91 -7.48
CA THR A 497 -50.08 -7.30 -7.29
C THR A 497 -51.07 -6.51 -8.15
N LEU A 498 -50.65 -5.38 -8.72
CA LEU A 498 -51.51 -4.51 -9.55
C LEU A 498 -51.58 -4.96 -11.03
N SER A 499 -50.81 -5.99 -11.41
CA SER A 499 -50.76 -6.53 -12.78
C SER A 499 -52.01 -7.38 -13.09
N PRO A 500 -52.58 -7.31 -14.31
CA PRO A 500 -53.81 -8.04 -14.65
C PRO A 500 -53.69 -9.56 -14.53
N THR A 501 -54.72 -10.22 -13.99
CA THR A 501 -54.90 -11.68 -14.03
C THR A 501 -55.90 -12.08 -15.13
N PRO A 502 -55.99 -13.36 -15.55
CA PRO A 502 -56.96 -13.79 -16.56
C PRO A 502 -58.43 -13.49 -16.23
N ASP A 503 -58.75 -13.27 -14.96
CA ASP A 503 -60.09 -12.94 -14.47
C ASP A 503 -60.66 -11.63 -15.06
N VAL A 504 -59.80 -10.75 -15.60
CA VAL A 504 -60.21 -9.53 -16.30
C VAL A 504 -61.06 -9.81 -17.55
N ALA A 505 -61.09 -11.04 -18.07
CA ALA A 505 -61.99 -11.46 -19.13
C ALA A 505 -63.46 -11.58 -18.66
N ASN A 506 -63.70 -11.78 -17.35
CA ASN A 506 -65.03 -11.72 -16.74
C ASN A 506 -64.93 -11.07 -15.34
N PRO A 507 -64.65 -9.76 -15.26
CA PRO A 507 -64.25 -9.10 -14.01
C PRO A 507 -65.33 -9.19 -12.93
N SER A 508 -66.60 -9.25 -13.33
CA SER A 508 -67.72 -9.35 -12.40
C SER A 508 -67.89 -10.74 -11.77
N ALA A 509 -67.22 -11.78 -12.28
CA ALA A 509 -67.10 -13.08 -11.60
C ALA A 509 -66.16 -13.00 -10.36
N VAL A 510 -65.22 -12.06 -10.36
CA VAL A 510 -64.33 -11.75 -9.21
C VAL A 510 -64.72 -10.45 -8.50
N GLY A 511 -65.98 -10.02 -8.64
CA GLY A 511 -66.54 -8.86 -7.95
C GLY A 511 -66.10 -7.48 -8.49
N LEU A 512 -65.31 -7.43 -9.56
CA LEU A 512 -64.83 -6.18 -10.15
C LEU A 512 -65.87 -5.54 -11.11
N PRO A 513 -65.94 -4.21 -11.19
CA PRO A 513 -66.80 -3.52 -12.14
C PRO A 513 -66.30 -3.77 -13.58
N ARG A 514 -67.22 -3.84 -14.55
CA ARG A 514 -66.86 -4.22 -15.94
C ARG A 514 -65.80 -3.33 -16.61
N VAL A 515 -65.65 -2.07 -16.20
CA VAL A 515 -64.57 -1.19 -16.66
C VAL A 515 -63.17 -1.69 -16.26
N ALA A 516 -63.04 -2.40 -15.13
CA ALA A 516 -61.76 -2.93 -14.67
C ALA A 516 -61.22 -4.08 -15.55
N GLY A 517 -62.09 -4.71 -16.34
CA GLY A 517 -61.70 -5.68 -17.36
C GLY A 517 -61.24 -5.07 -18.70
N THR A 518 -61.17 -3.73 -18.79
CA THR A 518 -60.84 -3.04 -20.05
C THR A 518 -59.36 -2.69 -20.15
N GLU A 519 -58.82 -2.76 -21.37
CA GLU A 519 -57.42 -2.46 -21.67
C GLU A 519 -56.97 -1.05 -21.21
N PRO A 520 -57.77 0.03 -21.39
CA PRO A 520 -57.42 1.34 -20.86
C PRO A 520 -57.31 1.39 -19.33
N TRP A 521 -58.08 0.58 -18.60
CA TRP A 521 -57.96 0.47 -17.14
C TRP A 521 -56.66 -0.23 -16.73
N SER A 522 -56.21 -1.23 -17.50
CA SER A 522 -54.89 -1.84 -17.31
C SER A 522 -53.76 -0.82 -17.51
N ARG A 523 -53.81 0.03 -18.54
CA ARG A 523 -52.82 1.12 -18.72
C ARG A 523 -52.77 2.07 -17.52
N ARG A 524 -53.94 2.42 -16.96
CA ARG A 524 -54.04 3.26 -15.76
C ARG A 524 -53.39 2.62 -14.53
N LEU A 525 -53.47 1.28 -14.38
CA LEU A 525 -52.80 0.56 -13.29
C LEU A 525 -51.29 0.46 -13.52
N LEU A 526 -50.82 0.19 -14.74
CA LEU A 526 -49.40 0.21 -15.09
C LEU A 526 -48.75 1.58 -14.81
N SER A 527 -49.44 2.67 -15.13
CA SER A 527 -49.01 4.03 -14.78
C SER A 527 -48.88 4.25 -13.26
N THR A 528 -49.64 3.50 -12.44
CA THR A 528 -49.55 3.56 -10.97
C THR A 528 -48.33 2.74 -10.48
N GLN A 529 -48.07 1.58 -11.09
CA GLN A 529 -46.90 0.74 -10.77
C GLN A 529 -45.58 1.47 -11.01
N LEU A 530 -45.44 2.11 -12.18
CA LEU A 530 -44.19 2.78 -12.58
C LEU A 530 -43.92 4.07 -11.80
N ALA A 531 -44.96 4.81 -11.39
CA ALA A 531 -44.80 6.01 -10.57
C ALA A 531 -44.19 5.66 -9.20
N SER A 532 -44.77 4.69 -8.48
CA SER A 532 -44.26 4.32 -7.14
C SER A 532 -42.92 3.56 -7.19
N TRP A 533 -42.61 2.90 -8.30
CA TRP A 533 -41.26 2.36 -8.52
C TRP A 533 -40.20 3.47 -8.69
N ALA A 534 -40.55 4.61 -9.31
CA ALA A 534 -39.64 5.76 -9.43
C ALA A 534 -39.40 6.44 -8.07
N GLU A 535 -40.43 6.56 -7.23
CA GLU A 535 -40.33 7.04 -5.84
C GLU A 535 -39.37 6.14 -5.03
N LEU A 536 -39.55 4.82 -5.08
CA LEU A 536 -38.66 3.85 -4.42
C LEU A 536 -37.19 3.98 -4.86
N ARG A 537 -36.95 4.26 -6.15
CA ARG A 537 -35.59 4.46 -6.70
C ARG A 537 -34.95 5.78 -6.28
N HIS A 538 -35.74 6.82 -6.03
CA HIS A 538 -35.28 8.10 -5.52
C HIS A 538 -34.79 7.97 -4.07
N ASP A 539 -35.61 7.36 -3.20
CA ASP A 539 -35.34 7.31 -1.76
C ASP A 539 -34.16 6.42 -1.36
N THR A 540 -33.70 5.51 -2.24
CA THR A 540 -32.55 4.63 -1.99
C THR A 540 -31.28 4.97 -2.78
N VAL A 541 -31.26 6.10 -3.50
CA VAL A 541 -30.26 6.40 -4.54
C VAL A 541 -28.79 6.39 -4.07
N LEU A 542 -28.52 6.68 -2.79
CA LEU A 542 -27.16 6.71 -2.22
C LEU A 542 -26.56 5.31 -1.97
N TYR A 543 -27.41 4.29 -1.82
CA TYR A 543 -26.99 2.93 -1.44
C TYR A 543 -27.28 1.89 -2.54
N ALA A 544 -28.23 2.16 -3.42
CA ALA A 544 -28.51 1.36 -4.61
C ALA A 544 -27.60 1.79 -5.77
N LYS A 545 -26.60 0.95 -6.12
CA LYS A 545 -25.80 1.13 -7.36
C LYS A 545 -26.73 1.24 -8.59
N GLN A 546 -26.27 1.99 -9.58
CA GLN A 546 -27.01 2.28 -10.81
C GLN A 546 -26.61 1.36 -11.98
N SER A 547 -27.38 1.43 -13.07
CA SER A 547 -27.23 0.64 -14.29
C SER A 547 -26.90 1.55 -15.47
N TYR A 548 -26.00 1.12 -16.35
CA TYR A 548 -25.53 1.86 -17.52
C TYR A 548 -25.51 0.96 -18.77
N THR A 549 -25.40 1.58 -19.95
CA THR A 549 -25.15 0.91 -21.23
C THR A 549 -23.73 1.20 -21.71
N ALA A 550 -23.13 0.29 -22.48
CA ALA A 550 -21.82 0.48 -23.11
C ALA A 550 -21.87 1.43 -24.34
N ALA A 551 -20.70 1.77 -24.89
CA ALA A 551 -20.49 2.55 -26.10
C ALA A 551 -19.39 1.92 -26.99
N ASP A 552 -19.28 2.37 -28.25
CA ASP A 552 -18.26 1.87 -29.21
C ASP A 552 -16.84 2.34 -28.85
N LEU A 553 -15.82 1.52 -29.17
CA LEU A 553 -14.44 1.67 -28.71
C LEU A 553 -13.41 1.55 -29.85
N CYS A 554 -12.17 1.99 -29.58
CA CYS A 554 -10.99 1.74 -30.40
C CYS A 554 -10.16 0.59 -29.80
N GLU A 555 -9.22 0.00 -30.56
CA GLU A 555 -8.39 -1.13 -30.12
C GLU A 555 -6.90 -0.97 -30.44
N TYR A 556 -6.04 -1.56 -29.60
CA TYR A 556 -4.65 -1.84 -29.97
C TYR A 556 -4.61 -3.13 -30.82
N PRO A 557 -3.83 -3.17 -31.91
CA PRO A 557 -3.79 -4.34 -32.80
C PRO A 557 -2.96 -5.52 -32.25
N ASP A 558 -2.13 -5.29 -31.22
CA ASP A 558 -1.34 -6.30 -30.51
C ASP A 558 -0.86 -5.75 -29.16
N ALA A 559 -0.45 -6.64 -28.24
CA ALA A 559 0.00 -6.24 -26.90
C ALA A 559 1.06 -7.19 -26.32
N TYR A 560 1.91 -6.68 -25.42
CA TYR A 560 2.84 -7.49 -24.63
C TYR A 560 2.98 -6.95 -23.19
N VAL A 561 2.80 -7.82 -22.20
CA VAL A 561 3.02 -7.53 -20.77
C VAL A 561 4.38 -8.08 -20.33
N GLU A 562 5.10 -7.34 -19.49
CA GLU A 562 6.44 -7.71 -19.01
C GLU A 562 6.48 -9.13 -18.37
N PRO A 563 7.43 -10.03 -18.71
CA PRO A 563 7.26 -11.47 -18.51
C PRO A 563 7.62 -11.95 -17.09
N TYR A 564 7.26 -11.19 -16.05
CA TYR A 564 7.49 -11.52 -14.64
C TYR A 564 6.17 -11.80 -13.90
N PRO A 565 5.45 -12.91 -14.20
CA PRO A 565 4.19 -13.21 -13.51
C PRO A 565 4.37 -13.40 -12.00
N GLU A 566 5.55 -13.82 -11.53
CA GLU A 566 5.90 -13.88 -10.12
C GLU A 566 5.87 -12.50 -9.45
N LEU A 567 6.25 -11.42 -10.15
CA LEU A 567 6.15 -10.04 -9.66
C LEU A 567 4.67 -9.63 -9.54
N PHE A 568 3.88 -9.80 -10.60
CA PHE A 568 2.44 -9.49 -10.55
C PHE A 568 1.71 -10.31 -9.49
N SER A 569 2.08 -11.58 -9.27
CA SER A 569 1.52 -12.42 -8.20
C SER A 569 1.89 -11.92 -6.80
N ARG A 570 3.13 -11.43 -6.61
CA ARG A 570 3.55 -10.79 -5.35
C ARG A 570 2.85 -9.45 -5.13
N LEU A 571 2.65 -8.65 -6.18
CA LEU A 571 1.89 -7.41 -6.10
C LEU A 571 0.39 -7.67 -5.88
N ALA A 572 -0.18 -8.73 -6.47
CA ALA A 572 -1.55 -9.16 -6.20
C ALA A 572 -1.69 -9.64 -4.74
N THR A 573 -0.69 -10.36 -4.22
CA THR A 573 -0.60 -10.71 -2.79
C THR A 573 -0.52 -9.46 -1.92
N PHE A 574 0.27 -8.45 -2.31
CA PHE A 574 0.31 -7.14 -1.65
C PHE A 574 -1.04 -6.42 -1.72
N ALA A 575 -1.77 -6.49 -2.83
CA ALA A 575 -3.10 -5.92 -2.97
C ALA A 575 -4.15 -6.65 -2.13
N THR A 576 -4.13 -7.98 -2.06
CA THR A 576 -4.95 -8.77 -1.13
C THR A 576 -4.64 -8.39 0.32
N ARG A 577 -3.35 -8.35 0.70
CA ARG A 577 -2.93 -7.99 2.05
C ARG A 577 -3.24 -6.54 2.40
N GLY A 578 -3.15 -5.65 1.41
CA GLY A 578 -3.68 -4.29 1.43
C GLY A 578 -5.18 -4.32 1.75
N SER A 579 -6.01 -5.01 0.97
CA SER A 579 -7.45 -5.12 1.22
C SER A 579 -7.81 -5.78 2.57
N GLU A 580 -6.99 -6.71 3.09
CA GLU A 580 -7.18 -7.30 4.43
C GLU A 580 -6.89 -6.28 5.54
N LEU A 581 -5.66 -5.75 5.54
CA LEU A 581 -5.16 -4.86 6.58
C LEU A 581 -5.86 -3.50 6.47
N LEU A 582 -5.80 -2.91 5.29
CA LEU A 582 -6.68 -1.85 4.80
C LEU A 582 -8.00 -2.52 4.42
N GLY A 583 -8.69 -2.99 5.49
CA GLY A 583 -10.00 -3.63 5.43
C GLY A 583 -11.08 -3.28 6.47
N GLY A 584 -10.92 -2.36 7.45
CA GLY A 584 -11.98 -1.98 8.45
C GLY A 584 -12.56 -0.53 8.48
N LEU A 585 -11.76 0.45 8.89
CA LEU A 585 -11.98 1.93 9.01
C LEU A 585 -12.59 2.60 7.73
N GLN A 586 -12.95 3.90 7.73
CA GLN A 586 -13.64 4.63 6.64
C GLN A 586 -12.86 5.86 6.09
N VAL A 587 -12.80 6.09 4.77
CA VAL A 587 -12.36 7.30 4.01
C VAL A 587 -12.45 6.99 2.51
N GLU A 588 -12.69 8.04 1.72
CA GLU A 588 -12.77 8.09 0.26
C GLU A 588 -11.67 9.00 -0.33
N SER A 589 -11.36 8.87 -1.62
CA SER A 589 -10.48 9.81 -2.35
C SER A 589 -11.18 11.15 -2.57
N PRO A 590 -10.46 12.23 -2.90
CA PRO A 590 -11.09 13.45 -3.42
C PRO A 590 -11.99 13.19 -4.66
N SER A 591 -11.69 12.17 -5.45
CA SER A 591 -12.52 11.62 -6.54
C SER A 591 -13.52 10.51 -6.16
N GLY A 592 -13.72 10.21 -4.86
CA GLY A 592 -14.78 9.32 -4.34
C GLY A 592 -14.48 7.82 -4.29
N GLY A 593 -13.24 7.37 -4.55
CA GLY A 593 -12.84 5.97 -4.44
C GLY A 593 -12.61 5.52 -2.99
N SER A 594 -12.93 4.28 -2.60
CA SER A 594 -12.62 3.73 -1.26
C SER A 594 -11.39 2.81 -1.31
N ILE A 595 -10.61 2.72 -0.23
CA ILE A 595 -9.39 1.88 -0.23
C ILE A 595 -9.68 0.44 -0.61
N GLY A 596 -10.67 -0.19 0.01
CA GLY A 596 -10.96 -1.58 -0.29
C GLY A 596 -11.54 -1.78 -1.70
N ALA A 597 -12.05 -0.73 -2.36
CA ALA A 597 -12.35 -0.76 -3.79
C ALA A 597 -11.06 -0.69 -4.62
N TYR A 598 -10.16 0.25 -4.31
CA TYR A 598 -8.84 0.36 -4.94
C TYR A 598 -8.02 -0.93 -4.86
N PHE A 599 -7.86 -1.55 -3.68
CA PHE A 599 -7.11 -2.81 -3.59
C PHE A 599 -7.80 -3.99 -4.29
N THR A 600 -9.13 -3.98 -4.38
CA THR A 600 -9.87 -4.99 -5.17
C THR A 600 -9.60 -4.81 -6.66
N GLN A 601 -9.57 -3.56 -7.14
CA GLN A 601 -9.25 -3.21 -8.52
C GLN A 601 -7.78 -3.54 -8.86
N LEU A 602 -6.85 -3.13 -8.00
CA LEU A 602 -5.42 -3.42 -8.11
C LEU A 602 -5.17 -4.93 -8.16
N HIS A 603 -5.77 -5.71 -7.25
CA HIS A 603 -5.70 -7.17 -7.30
C HIS A 603 -6.26 -7.73 -8.61
N GLY A 604 -7.41 -7.23 -9.08
CA GLY A 604 -8.03 -7.67 -10.33
C GLY A 604 -7.15 -7.44 -11.56
N VAL A 605 -6.55 -6.24 -11.68
CA VAL A 605 -5.60 -5.90 -12.74
C VAL A 605 -4.34 -6.76 -12.65
N LEU A 606 -3.70 -6.83 -11.48
CA LEU A 606 -2.46 -7.58 -11.30
C LEU A 606 -2.62 -9.08 -11.53
N ALA A 607 -3.72 -9.68 -11.06
CA ALA A 607 -4.03 -11.08 -11.34
C ALA A 607 -4.23 -11.32 -12.85
N ARG A 608 -4.74 -10.34 -13.60
CA ARG A 608 -4.89 -10.41 -15.06
C ARG A 608 -3.54 -10.29 -15.77
N LEU A 609 -2.69 -9.33 -15.37
CA LEU A 609 -1.31 -9.20 -15.85
C LEU A 609 -0.47 -10.45 -15.53
N GLU A 610 -0.69 -11.09 -14.36
CA GLU A 610 -0.11 -12.39 -14.02
C GLU A 610 -0.55 -13.50 -15.00
N ARG A 611 -1.84 -13.58 -15.39
CA ARG A 611 -2.29 -14.53 -16.43
C ARG A 611 -1.60 -14.26 -17.77
N MET A 612 -1.55 -12.99 -18.18
CA MET A 612 -0.97 -12.57 -19.45
C MET A 612 0.52 -12.93 -19.54
N ALA A 613 1.31 -12.54 -18.54
CA ALA A 613 2.74 -12.85 -18.49
C ALA A 613 3.03 -14.37 -18.39
N LYS A 614 2.13 -15.16 -17.78
CA LYS A 614 2.20 -16.65 -17.85
C LYS A 614 1.92 -17.19 -19.25
N ALA A 615 0.91 -16.66 -19.94
CA ALA A 615 0.57 -17.07 -21.31
C ALA A 615 1.72 -16.76 -22.28
N GLN A 616 2.28 -15.56 -22.22
CA GLN A 616 3.43 -15.17 -23.03
C GLN A 616 4.66 -16.05 -22.76
N ARG A 617 4.97 -16.35 -21.49
CA ARG A 617 6.05 -17.29 -21.12
C ARG A 617 5.83 -18.73 -21.59
N SER A 618 4.61 -19.12 -21.94
CA SER A 618 4.31 -20.43 -22.54
C SER A 618 4.13 -20.39 -24.06
N GLY A 619 4.34 -19.23 -24.71
CA GLY A 619 4.09 -19.02 -26.14
C GLY A 619 2.61 -19.03 -26.51
N ALA A 620 1.70 -18.98 -25.53
CA ALA A 620 0.27 -18.93 -25.76
C ALA A 620 -0.18 -17.51 -26.16
N PRO A 621 -1.01 -17.36 -27.21
CA PRO A 621 -1.53 -16.06 -27.61
C PRO A 621 -2.45 -15.48 -26.53
N HIS A 622 -2.53 -14.15 -26.45
CA HIS A 622 -3.50 -13.47 -25.61
C HIS A 622 -4.94 -13.83 -26.02
N SER A 623 -5.81 -14.01 -25.03
CA SER A 623 -7.23 -14.17 -25.31
C SER A 623 -7.83 -12.84 -25.78
N ALA A 624 -8.96 -12.89 -26.49
CA ALA A 624 -9.73 -11.68 -26.80
C ALA A 624 -10.17 -10.94 -25.53
N GLU A 625 -10.31 -11.64 -24.40
CA GLU A 625 -10.55 -11.04 -23.07
C GLU A 625 -9.36 -10.17 -22.63
N ASP A 626 -8.14 -10.68 -22.80
CA ASP A 626 -6.91 -10.00 -22.38
C ASP A 626 -6.57 -8.83 -23.31
N LEU A 627 -6.78 -8.98 -24.62
CA LEU A 627 -6.63 -7.90 -25.60
C LEU A 627 -7.66 -6.78 -25.39
N ALA A 628 -8.95 -7.12 -25.21
CA ALA A 628 -9.99 -6.13 -24.90
C ALA A 628 -9.73 -5.39 -23.57
N PHE A 629 -9.03 -6.03 -22.63
CA PHE A 629 -8.53 -5.35 -21.44
C PHE A 629 -7.38 -4.38 -21.76
N ILE A 630 -6.37 -4.77 -22.55
CA ILE A 630 -5.33 -3.82 -22.98
C ILE A 630 -5.93 -2.63 -23.75
N ASN A 631 -6.95 -2.84 -24.57
CA ASN A 631 -7.69 -1.77 -25.27
C ASN A 631 -8.30 -0.70 -24.35
N GLN A 632 -8.43 -0.98 -23.06
CA GLN A 632 -8.91 -0.02 -22.05
C GLN A 632 -7.77 0.59 -21.21
N LEU A 633 -6.50 0.48 -21.61
CA LEU A 633 -5.34 0.99 -20.86
C LEU A 633 -5.50 2.46 -20.47
N THR A 634 -5.72 3.30 -21.48
CA THR A 634 -5.77 4.77 -21.34
C THR A 634 -7.19 5.28 -21.07
N PHE A 635 -8.19 4.74 -21.76
CA PHE A 635 -9.59 5.15 -21.66
C PHE A 635 -10.51 3.94 -21.56
N MET A 636 -11.52 4.00 -20.68
CA MET A 636 -12.60 3.00 -20.66
C MET A 636 -13.51 3.12 -21.88
N ASN A 637 -13.64 4.32 -22.45
CA ASN A 637 -14.68 4.70 -23.40
C ASN A 637 -14.12 5.29 -24.72
N GLY A 638 -13.03 4.70 -25.25
CA GLY A 638 -12.55 4.96 -26.61
C GLY A 638 -11.89 6.33 -26.84
N CYS A 639 -11.63 6.66 -28.12
CA CYS A 639 -10.99 7.92 -28.51
C CYS A 639 -11.95 9.12 -28.41
N GLY A 640 -11.45 10.23 -27.84
CA GLY A 640 -12.16 11.52 -27.75
C GLY A 640 -12.48 11.99 -26.34
N SER A 641 -12.28 11.14 -25.32
CA SER A 641 -12.34 11.56 -23.91
C SER A 641 -11.20 12.53 -23.56
N MET A 642 -11.51 13.60 -22.83
CA MET A 642 -10.51 14.46 -22.18
C MET A 642 -10.20 14.01 -20.73
N SER A 643 -10.95 13.04 -20.19
CA SER A 643 -10.71 12.46 -18.87
C SER A 643 -10.04 11.09 -19.01
N PHE A 644 -8.87 10.96 -18.38
CA PHE A 644 -8.12 9.71 -18.33
C PHE A 644 -8.79 8.73 -17.34
N ASP A 645 -9.52 7.74 -17.85
CA ASP A 645 -10.40 6.89 -17.04
C ASP A 645 -10.10 5.38 -17.13
N GLY A 646 -9.23 4.95 -18.06
CA GLY A 646 -8.87 3.55 -18.35
C GLY A 646 -8.33 2.75 -17.17
N TRP A 647 -8.06 1.45 -17.38
CA TRP A 647 -7.62 0.58 -16.28
C TRP A 647 -6.29 1.01 -15.68
N TYR A 648 -5.42 1.67 -16.45
CA TYR A 648 -4.22 2.29 -15.90
C TYR A 648 -4.56 3.43 -14.93
N ALA A 649 -5.53 4.29 -15.27
CA ALA A 649 -6.06 5.31 -14.37
C ALA A 649 -6.68 4.71 -13.09
N GLN A 650 -7.24 3.50 -13.19
CA GLN A 650 -7.86 2.80 -12.06
C GLN A 650 -6.85 2.06 -11.16
N LEU A 651 -5.57 2.10 -11.52
CA LEU A 651 -4.48 1.78 -10.61
C LEU A 651 -4.07 2.97 -9.74
N PHE A 652 -4.64 4.16 -9.96
CA PHE A 652 -4.55 5.34 -9.10
C PHE A 652 -5.82 5.45 -8.23
N PHE A 653 -5.70 5.74 -6.93
CA PHE A 653 -6.84 5.91 -6.01
C PHE A 653 -7.49 7.28 -6.12
N ASP A 654 -6.70 8.34 -6.32
CA ASP A 654 -7.19 9.51 -7.03
C ASP A 654 -6.65 9.50 -8.47
N LYS A 655 -7.56 9.58 -9.44
CA LYS A 655 -7.19 9.60 -10.86
C LYS A 655 -6.53 10.91 -11.28
N GLY A 656 -6.60 11.96 -10.47
CA GLY A 656 -5.92 13.23 -10.70
C GLY A 656 -4.39 13.08 -10.72
N ASP A 657 -3.87 12.38 -9.72
CA ASP A 657 -2.43 12.14 -9.50
C ASP A 657 -1.74 11.56 -10.76
N ALA A 658 -2.48 10.76 -11.54
CA ALA A 658 -1.98 10.11 -12.77
C ALA A 658 -1.46 11.08 -13.84
N VAL A 659 -1.88 12.35 -13.84
CA VAL A 659 -1.43 13.37 -14.79
C VAL A 659 -0.47 14.40 -14.18
N GLU A 660 -0.04 14.23 -12.93
CA GLU A 660 0.93 15.13 -12.29
C GLU A 660 2.40 14.78 -12.65
N GLU A 661 3.33 15.68 -12.32
CA GLU A 661 4.75 15.60 -12.67
C GLU A 661 5.60 15.56 -11.40
N ASP A 662 5.61 14.40 -10.71
CA ASP A 662 6.32 14.21 -9.44
C ASP A 662 7.55 13.28 -9.54
N PRO A 663 8.75 13.83 -9.80
CA PRO A 663 10.00 13.11 -9.66
C PRO A 663 10.50 13.22 -8.20
N ILE A 664 10.60 12.08 -7.51
CA ILE A 664 10.93 12.01 -6.08
C ILE A 664 12.43 11.90 -5.82
N ILE A 665 12.89 12.34 -4.64
CA ILE A 665 14.26 12.12 -4.13
C ILE A 665 14.26 11.77 -2.64
N THR A 666 15.15 10.86 -2.25
CA THR A 666 15.34 10.53 -0.83
C THR A 666 16.80 10.25 -0.51
N ASP A 667 17.21 10.47 0.74
CA ASP A 667 18.54 10.11 1.21
C ASP A 667 18.58 8.68 1.77
N VAL A 668 19.68 7.98 1.50
CA VAL A 668 19.84 6.55 1.85
C VAL A 668 21.14 6.24 2.60
N HIS A 669 22.13 7.13 2.56
CA HIS A 669 23.37 6.98 3.32
C HIS A 669 24.00 8.32 3.69
N THR A 670 24.69 8.39 4.82
CA THR A 670 25.47 9.56 5.24
C THR A 670 26.88 9.12 5.65
N GLN A 671 27.90 9.58 4.91
CA GLN A 671 29.31 9.45 5.25
C GLN A 671 29.74 10.72 6.02
N PRO A 672 29.86 10.67 7.37
CA PRO A 672 30.21 11.86 8.14
C PRO A 672 31.65 12.32 7.88
N THR A 673 32.60 11.39 7.72
CA THR A 673 34.04 11.66 7.63
C THR A 673 34.71 10.90 6.49
N GLU A 674 35.81 11.44 5.99
CA GLU A 674 36.75 10.69 5.13
C GLU A 674 37.59 9.69 5.94
N ILE A 675 38.36 8.84 5.24
CA ILE A 675 39.27 7.82 5.82
C ILE A 675 40.23 8.40 6.88
N GLY A 676 40.61 9.68 6.75
CA GLY A 676 41.45 10.41 7.72
C GLY A 676 40.70 11.06 8.90
N GLY A 677 39.41 10.78 9.10
CA GLY A 677 38.60 11.36 10.17
C GLY A 677 38.13 12.81 9.95
N THR A 678 38.53 13.46 8.85
CA THR A 678 38.07 14.81 8.48
C THR A 678 36.58 14.81 8.16
N LEU A 679 35.82 15.70 8.82
CA LEU A 679 34.38 15.86 8.61
C LEU A 679 34.07 16.41 7.21
N VAL A 680 33.23 15.69 6.46
CA VAL A 680 32.74 16.08 5.12
C VAL A 680 31.21 16.07 5.02
N GLY A 681 30.54 15.21 5.78
CA GLY A 681 29.07 15.11 5.78
C GLY A 681 28.48 14.80 4.41
N LYS A 682 29.06 13.85 3.68
CA LYS A 682 28.54 13.43 2.38
C LYS A 682 27.22 12.68 2.56
N VAL A 683 26.20 13.02 1.78
CA VAL A 683 24.88 12.36 1.84
C VAL A 683 24.53 11.82 0.46
N LEU A 684 24.41 10.50 0.35
CA LEU A 684 23.96 9.83 -0.87
C LEU A 684 22.42 9.87 -0.92
N HIS A 685 21.92 10.42 -2.01
CA HIS A 685 20.52 10.40 -2.38
C HIS A 685 20.30 9.47 -3.57
N VAL A 686 19.12 8.86 -3.62
CA VAL A 686 18.57 8.20 -4.80
C VAL A 686 17.26 8.89 -5.18
N GLY A 687 16.94 8.95 -6.46
CA GLY A 687 15.72 9.60 -6.94
C GLY A 687 15.31 9.16 -8.33
N THR A 688 14.05 9.45 -8.67
CA THR A 688 13.50 9.26 -10.00
C THR A 688 13.56 10.54 -10.83
N GLY A 689 13.22 10.45 -12.11
CA GLY A 689 12.97 11.60 -12.97
C GLY A 689 11.84 11.29 -13.94
N HIS A 690 11.74 12.08 -15.02
CA HIS A 690 10.74 11.82 -16.07
C HIS A 690 10.78 10.37 -16.58
N PRO A 691 9.61 9.73 -16.76
CA PRO A 691 9.52 8.45 -17.46
C PRO A 691 10.02 8.57 -18.91
N ARG A 692 10.60 7.49 -19.42
CA ARG A 692 11.26 7.45 -20.74
C ARG A 692 10.59 6.43 -21.65
N THR A 693 10.45 6.76 -22.93
CA THR A 693 9.94 5.78 -23.92
C THR A 693 10.97 4.69 -24.16
N MET A 694 10.55 3.43 -24.07
CA MET A 694 11.32 2.24 -24.45
C MET A 694 10.63 1.54 -25.62
N VAL A 695 11.39 1.23 -26.68
CA VAL A 695 10.96 0.28 -27.71
C VAL A 695 11.66 -1.04 -27.46
N VAL A 696 10.91 -2.15 -27.51
CA VAL A 696 11.41 -3.52 -27.29
C VAL A 696 10.93 -4.45 -28.39
N THR A 697 11.80 -5.37 -28.82
CA THR A 697 11.50 -6.43 -29.78
C THR A 697 11.57 -7.78 -29.09
N ILE A 698 10.66 -8.69 -29.45
CA ILE A 698 10.51 -9.98 -28.76
C ILE A 698 10.17 -11.06 -29.79
N GLU A 699 10.88 -12.20 -29.72
CA GLU A 699 10.54 -13.38 -30.51
C GLU A 699 9.21 -13.96 -30.04
N THR A 700 8.29 -14.16 -30.98
CA THR A 700 7.00 -14.85 -30.75
C THR A 700 6.91 -16.09 -31.61
N CYS A 701 5.92 -16.96 -31.38
CA CYS A 701 5.68 -18.14 -32.22
C CYS A 701 5.30 -17.80 -33.68
N GLU A 702 5.10 -16.52 -34.02
CA GLU A 702 4.91 -16.01 -35.39
C GLU A 702 6.11 -15.19 -35.92
N GLY A 703 7.25 -15.20 -35.21
CA GLY A 703 8.43 -14.37 -35.50
C GLY A 703 8.56 -13.13 -34.59
N PRO A 704 9.58 -12.27 -34.79
CA PRO A 704 9.81 -11.12 -33.94
C PRO A 704 8.77 -10.01 -34.13
N ARG A 705 8.28 -9.46 -33.01
CA ARG A 705 7.33 -8.33 -32.95
C ARG A 705 7.89 -7.19 -32.10
N ALA A 706 7.52 -5.95 -32.43
CA ALA A 706 7.97 -4.74 -31.75
C ALA A 706 6.84 -4.09 -30.92
N TYR A 707 7.17 -3.60 -29.73
CA TYR A 707 6.25 -2.96 -28.79
C TYR A 707 6.85 -1.67 -28.20
N VAL A 708 6.03 -0.66 -27.92
CA VAL A 708 6.43 0.65 -27.36
C VAL A 708 5.83 0.87 -25.99
N GLY A 709 6.66 1.15 -24.99
CA GLY A 709 6.23 1.39 -23.62
C GLY A 709 7.02 2.48 -22.93
N VAL A 710 6.85 2.59 -21.61
CA VAL A 710 7.41 3.66 -20.80
C VAL A 710 8.09 3.07 -19.57
N VAL A 711 9.34 3.43 -19.30
CA VAL A 711 10.15 2.92 -18.18
C VAL A 711 10.63 4.03 -17.25
N SER A 712 10.98 3.67 -16.02
CA SER A 712 11.54 4.59 -15.01
C SER A 712 12.88 5.19 -15.44
N SER A 713 13.21 6.34 -14.87
CA SER A 713 14.59 6.84 -14.81
C SER A 713 15.05 6.90 -13.36
N TYR A 714 16.32 6.58 -13.11
CA TYR A 714 16.92 6.44 -11.79
C TYR A 714 18.25 7.20 -11.71
N PHE A 715 18.46 7.92 -10.60
CA PHE A 715 19.59 8.81 -10.39
C PHE A 715 20.17 8.64 -8.99
N GLU A 716 21.49 8.80 -8.89
CA GLU A 716 22.23 8.86 -7.62
C GLU A 716 22.90 10.23 -7.50
N LYS A 717 22.81 10.86 -6.32
CA LYS A 717 23.40 12.18 -6.08
C LYS A 717 24.01 12.28 -4.67
N VAL A 718 25.32 12.45 -4.63
CA VAL A 718 26.04 12.76 -3.38
C VAL A 718 26.10 14.27 -3.20
N THR A 719 25.53 14.78 -2.10
CA THR A 719 25.75 16.14 -1.60
C THR A 719 26.85 16.12 -0.52
N GLU A 720 27.25 17.29 -0.03
CA GLU A 720 28.21 17.44 1.08
C GLU A 720 27.60 18.23 2.25
N LYS A 721 28.33 18.33 3.36
CA LYS A 721 28.01 19.19 4.53
C LYS A 721 26.64 18.90 5.15
N PHE A 722 26.20 17.65 5.10
CA PHE A 722 24.91 17.14 5.59
C PHE A 722 23.68 17.75 4.91
N GLN A 723 23.82 18.29 3.68
CA GLN A 723 22.69 18.78 2.90
C GLN A 723 21.78 17.61 2.49
N ARG A 724 20.52 17.63 2.94
CA ARG A 724 19.46 16.72 2.50
C ARG A 724 18.55 17.42 1.52
N LEU A 725 18.30 16.81 0.36
CA LEU A 725 17.44 17.35 -0.69
C LEU A 725 15.97 16.98 -0.46
N THR A 726 15.07 17.76 -1.06
CA THR A 726 13.62 17.50 -1.10
C THR A 726 13.12 17.54 -2.54
N ASP A 727 11.94 16.97 -2.77
CA ASP A 727 11.32 16.80 -4.09
C ASP A 727 11.07 18.16 -4.77
N ASN A 728 10.70 19.17 -3.97
CA ASN A 728 10.58 20.57 -4.40
C ASN A 728 11.90 21.20 -4.91
N GLU A 729 13.05 20.74 -4.42
CA GLU A 729 14.37 21.17 -4.91
C GLU A 729 14.78 20.32 -6.13
N TRP A 730 14.41 19.04 -6.16
CA TRP A 730 14.82 18.07 -7.18
C TRP A 730 14.04 18.17 -8.50
N ALA A 731 12.71 18.35 -8.45
CA ALA A 731 11.88 18.45 -9.64
C ALA A 731 12.27 19.66 -10.53
N ALA A 732 12.81 20.72 -9.93
CA ALA A 732 13.40 21.83 -10.67
C ALA A 732 14.72 21.46 -11.38
N GLU A 733 15.55 20.59 -10.81
CA GLU A 733 16.78 20.09 -11.48
C GLU A 733 16.46 19.13 -12.63
N ILE A 734 15.50 18.22 -12.41
CA ILE A 734 14.98 17.29 -13.44
C ILE A 734 14.48 18.06 -14.67
N ARG A 735 13.60 19.06 -14.46
CA ARG A 735 13.06 19.92 -15.52
C ARG A 735 14.13 20.72 -16.26
N ASN A 736 15.02 21.40 -15.54
CA ASN A 736 15.90 22.41 -16.14
C ASN A 736 17.21 21.84 -16.74
N ALA A 737 17.77 20.79 -16.15
CA ALA A 737 19.11 20.30 -16.51
C ALA A 737 19.14 18.84 -16.97
N THR A 738 18.22 17.99 -16.48
CA THR A 738 18.20 16.53 -16.73
C THR A 738 19.54 15.87 -16.35
N PRO A 739 19.70 15.44 -15.08
CA PRO A 739 20.94 14.92 -14.53
C PRO A 739 21.64 13.82 -15.37
N ALA A 740 22.92 13.61 -15.09
CA ALA A 740 23.66 12.49 -15.67
C ALA A 740 23.04 11.17 -15.19
N ASP A 741 22.85 10.22 -16.11
CA ASP A 741 22.50 8.86 -15.74
C ASP A 741 23.60 8.24 -14.89
N VAL A 742 23.23 7.31 -13.99
CA VAL A 742 24.21 6.53 -13.24
C VAL A 742 25.14 5.78 -14.21
N PRO A 743 26.45 5.66 -13.96
CA PRO A 743 27.43 5.24 -14.98
C PRO A 743 27.16 3.88 -15.64
N TRP A 744 26.42 2.99 -14.95
CA TRP A 744 26.01 1.67 -15.46
C TRP A 744 24.73 1.70 -16.33
N MET A 745 23.90 2.75 -16.24
CA MET A 745 22.78 3.01 -17.16
C MET A 745 23.18 3.83 -18.38
N THR A 746 24.22 4.66 -18.28
CA THR A 746 24.68 5.52 -19.38
C THR A 746 24.89 4.79 -20.73
N PRO A 747 25.38 3.53 -20.80
CA PRO A 747 25.50 2.79 -22.07
C PRO A 747 24.17 2.29 -22.65
N LEU A 748 23.06 2.39 -21.92
CA LEU A 748 21.74 1.86 -22.30
C LEU A 748 20.72 2.95 -22.64
N VAL A 749 21.01 4.21 -22.28
CA VAL A 749 20.13 5.37 -22.47
C VAL A 749 20.67 6.24 -23.60
N GLU A 750 20.04 6.17 -24.76
CA GLU A 750 20.43 6.96 -25.93
C GLU A 750 19.91 8.40 -25.77
N ARG A 751 20.77 9.39 -26.04
CA ARG A 751 20.57 10.81 -25.71
C ARG A 751 20.46 11.71 -26.95
#